data_AF-A0AA51DCR2-F1
#
_entry.id   AF-A0AA51DCR2-F1
#
_cell.length_a   1.000
_cell.length_b   1.000
_cell.length_c   1.000
_cell.angle_alpha   90.00
_cell.angle_beta   90.00
_cell.angle_gamma   90.00
#
_symmetry.space_group_name_H-M   'P 1'
#
loop_
_entity.id
_entity.type
_entity.pdbx_description
1 polymer ?
#
loop_
_entity_poly.entity_id
_entity_poly.type
_entity_poly.pdbx_seq_one_letter_code
_entity_poly.pdbx_strand_id
1 'polypeptide(L)'
;MNIHTEPKVSTGKVKSLQKKIILIFSTSVIILLSIFTLIIYLQTINTITPLTTSMSNKIVEASSSQIGEWINGNIKEVTLLSETNAVKSMDFTKVIPYLIDKKKNRKDYLMYFLADTNGNMVSTLNGRSNISDRDYFKDIISGKKDFVVTNSLISKSTGKNIFIIAHKVERDGKILGVLGANISLDTLTSVSQNIKVGSGFGSVVDGSGLFIAHPDNNIKLKLNILKSSQNGFKDFDSLGKEMSSGKSGSRKYVGQDGKNAVGLYAPIPNTPNWSLLITIPSDDLEKDANQMIKKILILILFTLLIIIGLCIYISKMFTKPIITSVEQLNLIAQGDFTKNISDTLTKREDEFGQLGKALETMQTDIKTLLTNIKSSAETVNNSSDILLEICQKSKQVSGEVSEAINQIAISSCNQAKDTEMIANQTDDLGNKIDYTIELITQINVISDETNKLSQEGLNIINILDEKTVQSTEKAEQISEVILDVSQYANNAESITSLIDDISSQTNLLALNASIEAARAGEAGKGFAVVAEEIRKLSEQTSSATNEIKDLITNIQLKTNNAVNVLKAVELISKEQNRSIENTNNIFIETSNSLKNLVNKISKVKSYSEEIEASKEGILNAISNISAVTEETSASTEEVSASTSEQLLGIEQITDQAETSKKLAENLHKEIQKFKV
;
A
#
# COMPACT_ATOMS: atom_id res chain seq x y z
N MET A 1 -4.87 7.59 27.84
CA MET A 1 -6.12 7.72 28.62
C MET A 1 -6.87 8.91 28.07
N ASN A 2 -7.71 8.72 27.06
CA ASN A 2 -8.64 9.73 26.58
C ASN A 2 -9.91 9.00 26.15
N ILE A 3 -10.97 9.27 26.90
CA ILE A 3 -12.29 8.69 26.78
C ILE A 3 -12.95 9.37 25.59
N HIS A 4 -12.99 8.68 24.45
CA HIS A 4 -13.92 9.02 23.37
C HIS A 4 -15.12 8.10 23.46
N THR A 5 -16.14 8.65 24.12
CA THR A 5 -17.53 8.20 24.06
C THR A 5 -18.03 8.19 22.61
N GLU A 6 -18.61 7.05 22.25
CA GLU A 6 -19.28 6.68 21.00
C GLU A 6 -20.11 7.80 20.34
N PRO A 7 -20.34 7.72 19.02
CA PRO A 7 -21.70 7.79 18.52
C PRO A 7 -22.28 6.37 18.50
N LYS A 8 -23.21 6.09 19.41
CA LYS A 8 -24.14 4.96 19.29
C LYS A 8 -24.82 5.06 17.94
N VAL A 9 -24.43 4.20 17.01
CA VAL A 9 -25.17 3.98 15.78
C VAL A 9 -26.57 3.55 16.19
N SER A 10 -27.55 4.40 15.90
CA SER A 10 -28.96 4.09 16.14
C SER A 10 -29.27 2.79 15.43
N THR A 11 -29.55 1.74 16.20
CA THR A 11 -30.12 0.49 15.70
C THR A 11 -31.59 0.73 15.40
N GLY A 12 -31.86 1.61 14.43
CA GLY A 12 -33.15 1.69 13.78
C GLY A 12 -33.45 0.29 13.25
N LYS A 13 -34.41 -0.40 13.89
CA LYS A 13 -34.83 -1.76 13.55
C LYS A 13 -34.93 -1.89 12.04
N VAL A 14 -33.92 -2.49 11.42
CA VAL A 14 -33.94 -2.80 9.99
C VAL A 14 -35.06 -3.81 9.83
N LYS A 15 -36.25 -3.33 9.44
CA LYS A 15 -37.40 -4.19 9.10
C LYS A 15 -36.87 -5.19 8.08
N SER A 16 -36.83 -6.48 8.46
CA SER A 16 -36.09 -7.47 7.67
C SER A 16 -36.49 -7.38 6.19
N LEU A 17 -35.50 -7.39 5.30
CA LEU A 17 -35.71 -7.34 3.85
C LEU A 17 -36.75 -8.39 3.42
N GLN A 18 -36.75 -9.52 4.13
CA GLN A 18 -37.72 -10.60 4.01
C GLN A 18 -39.17 -10.13 4.22
N LYS A 19 -39.44 -9.39 5.30
CA LYS A 19 -40.78 -8.85 5.60
C LYS A 19 -41.22 -7.81 4.58
N LYS A 20 -40.30 -6.99 4.05
CA LYS A 20 -40.63 -6.01 3.00
C LYS A 20 -41.01 -6.69 1.69
N ILE A 21 -40.25 -7.70 1.26
CA ILE A 21 -40.54 -8.47 0.03
C ILE A 21 -41.88 -9.18 0.15
N ILE A 22 -42.12 -9.90 1.26
CA ILE A 22 -43.39 -10.59 1.49
C ILE A 22 -44.57 -9.61 1.47
N LEU A 23 -44.45 -8.45 2.14
CA LEU A 23 -45.53 -7.47 2.19
C LEU A 23 -45.84 -6.89 0.81
N ILE A 24 -44.83 -6.48 0.02
CA ILE A 24 -45.03 -5.85 -1.29
C ILE A 24 -45.64 -6.84 -2.31
N PHE A 25 -45.14 -8.08 -2.35
CA PHE A 25 -45.65 -9.09 -3.30
C PHE A 25 -47.01 -9.65 -2.89
N SER A 26 -47.27 -9.88 -1.60
CA SER A 26 -48.58 -10.36 -1.16
C SER A 26 -49.67 -9.31 -1.36
N THR A 27 -49.39 -8.04 -1.09
CA THR A 27 -50.38 -6.96 -1.29
C THR A 27 -50.73 -6.75 -2.77
N SER A 28 -49.75 -6.79 -3.67
CA SER A 28 -50.01 -6.65 -5.12
C SER A 28 -50.82 -7.83 -5.68
N VAL A 29 -50.52 -9.07 -5.26
CA VAL A 29 -51.29 -10.26 -5.65
C VAL A 29 -52.71 -10.23 -5.11
N ILE A 30 -52.91 -9.83 -3.84
CA ILE A 30 -54.24 -9.75 -3.23
C ILE A 30 -55.12 -8.72 -3.98
N ILE A 31 -54.55 -7.58 -4.37
CA ILE A 31 -55.26 -6.56 -5.15
C ILE A 31 -55.68 -7.13 -6.52
N LEU A 32 -54.76 -7.79 -7.24
CA LEU A 32 -55.04 -8.42 -8.53
C LEU A 32 -56.12 -9.50 -8.43
N LEU A 33 -56.03 -10.39 -7.45
CA LEU A 33 -57.03 -11.44 -7.21
C LEU A 33 -58.40 -10.85 -6.85
N SER A 34 -58.45 -9.77 -6.08
CA SER A 34 -59.70 -9.11 -5.70
C SER A 34 -60.38 -8.47 -6.91
N ILE A 35 -59.61 -7.79 -7.76
CA ILE A 35 -60.12 -7.22 -9.03
C ILE A 35 -60.64 -8.33 -9.94
N PHE A 36 -59.88 -9.42 -10.09
CA PHE A 36 -60.27 -10.55 -10.96
C PHE A 36 -61.52 -11.27 -10.44
N THR A 37 -61.65 -11.44 -9.13
CA THR A 37 -62.84 -12.01 -8.48
C THR A 37 -64.07 -11.14 -8.73
N LEU A 38 -63.93 -9.82 -8.60
CA LEU A 38 -65.00 -8.87 -8.88
C LEU A 38 -65.43 -8.94 -10.35
N ILE A 39 -64.49 -8.99 -11.29
CA ILE A 39 -64.77 -9.10 -12.73
C ILE A 39 -65.55 -10.39 -13.02
N ILE A 40 -65.06 -11.54 -12.53
CA ILE A 40 -65.72 -12.84 -12.76
C ILE A 40 -67.11 -12.87 -12.13
N TYR A 41 -67.27 -12.34 -10.92
CA TYR A 41 -68.57 -12.27 -10.25
C TYR A 41 -69.57 -11.43 -11.06
N LEU A 42 -69.16 -10.23 -11.48
CA LEU A 42 -69.97 -9.35 -12.32
C LEU A 42 -70.31 -10.02 -13.66
N GLN A 43 -69.34 -10.68 -14.31
CA GLN A 43 -69.55 -11.37 -15.57
C GLN A 43 -70.51 -12.56 -15.43
N THR A 44 -70.41 -13.32 -14.34
CA THR A 44 -71.27 -14.48 -14.07
C THR A 44 -72.73 -14.04 -13.91
N ILE A 45 -73.00 -13.00 -13.13
CA ILE A 45 -74.36 -12.48 -12.92
C ILE A 45 -74.92 -11.83 -14.20
N ASN A 46 -74.12 -11.00 -14.87
CA ASN A 46 -74.57 -10.26 -16.05
C ASN A 46 -74.73 -11.15 -17.29
N THR A 47 -74.24 -12.39 -17.29
CA THR A 47 -74.32 -13.29 -18.45
C THR A 47 -75.24 -14.47 -18.21
N ILE A 48 -75.08 -15.19 -17.09
CA ILE A 48 -75.79 -16.46 -16.87
C ILE A 48 -77.28 -16.21 -16.60
N THR A 49 -77.63 -15.30 -15.70
CA THR A 49 -79.04 -15.05 -15.34
C THR A 49 -79.86 -14.52 -16.53
N PRO A 50 -79.37 -13.56 -17.35
CA PRO A 50 -80.07 -13.13 -18.56
C PRO A 50 -80.15 -14.23 -19.62
N LEU A 51 -79.11 -15.05 -19.79
CA LEU A 51 -79.12 -16.17 -20.75
C LEU A 51 -80.16 -17.23 -20.36
N THR A 52 -80.20 -17.64 -19.09
CA THR A 52 -81.19 -18.60 -18.58
C THR A 52 -82.61 -18.06 -18.71
N THR A 53 -82.82 -16.76 -18.45
CA THR A 53 -84.12 -16.09 -18.62
C THR A 53 -84.53 -16.03 -20.10
N SER A 54 -83.61 -15.72 -21.00
CA SER A 54 -83.86 -15.67 -22.46
C SER A 54 -84.18 -17.05 -23.04
N MET A 55 -83.44 -18.10 -22.65
CA MET A 55 -83.73 -19.47 -23.05
C MET A 55 -85.11 -19.92 -22.54
N SER A 56 -85.44 -19.57 -21.30
CA SER A 56 -86.73 -19.90 -20.70
C SER A 56 -87.90 -19.17 -21.39
N ASN A 57 -87.73 -17.90 -21.76
CA ASN A 57 -88.71 -17.16 -22.55
C ASN A 57 -88.98 -17.83 -23.91
N LYS A 58 -87.95 -18.30 -24.61
CA LYS A 58 -88.13 -19.05 -25.87
C LYS A 58 -88.93 -20.33 -25.69
N ILE A 59 -88.76 -21.05 -24.58
CA ILE A 59 -89.55 -22.24 -24.26
C ILE A 59 -91.02 -21.87 -24.06
N VAL A 60 -91.30 -20.75 -23.39
CA VAL A 60 -92.66 -20.27 -23.13
C VAL A 60 -93.35 -19.86 -24.43
N GLU A 61 -92.67 -19.13 -25.31
CA GLU A 61 -93.18 -18.74 -26.62
C GLU A 61 -93.50 -19.95 -27.51
N ALA A 62 -92.59 -20.93 -27.54
CA ALA A 62 -92.80 -22.18 -28.27
C ALA A 62 -94.00 -22.96 -27.71
N SER A 63 -94.12 -23.03 -26.38
CA SER A 63 -95.21 -23.74 -25.72
C SER A 63 -96.56 -23.03 -25.88
N SER A 64 -96.57 -21.69 -25.85
CA SER A 64 -97.76 -20.88 -26.11
C SER A 64 -98.25 -21.06 -27.55
N SER A 65 -97.32 -21.08 -28.51
CA SER A 65 -97.62 -21.37 -29.92
C SER A 65 -98.18 -22.78 -30.08
N GLN A 66 -97.64 -23.77 -29.37
CA GLN A 66 -98.15 -25.15 -29.39
C GLN A 66 -99.59 -25.24 -28.86
N ILE A 67 -99.93 -24.52 -27.79
CA ILE A 67 -101.32 -24.42 -27.31
C ILE A 67 -102.20 -23.71 -28.33
N GLY A 68 -101.71 -22.64 -28.95
CA GLY A 68 -102.42 -21.91 -30.00
C GLY A 68 -102.71 -22.77 -31.23
N GLU A 69 -101.78 -23.62 -31.65
CA GLU A 69 -101.98 -24.59 -32.72
C GLU A 69 -102.98 -25.69 -32.34
N TRP A 70 -102.95 -26.15 -31.08
CA TRP A 70 -103.98 -27.08 -30.58
C TRP A 70 -105.38 -26.44 -30.65
N ILE A 71 -105.53 -25.18 -30.26
CA ILE A 71 -106.80 -24.43 -30.40
C ILE A 71 -107.16 -24.23 -31.87
N ASN A 72 -106.21 -23.90 -32.73
CA ASN A 72 -106.42 -23.77 -34.17
C ASN A 72 -106.92 -25.06 -34.83
N GLY A 73 -106.34 -26.21 -34.45
CA GLY A 73 -106.82 -27.52 -34.88
C GLY A 73 -108.28 -27.75 -34.49
N ASN A 74 -108.67 -27.29 -33.29
CA ASN A 74 -110.05 -27.37 -32.83
C ASN A 74 -111.01 -26.47 -33.61
N ILE A 75 -110.57 -25.24 -33.94
CA ILE A 75 -111.31 -24.31 -34.81
C ILE A 75 -111.54 -24.96 -36.18
N LYS A 76 -110.47 -25.42 -36.83
CA LYS A 76 -110.54 -26.05 -38.16
C LYS A 76 -111.49 -27.25 -38.19
N GLU A 77 -111.51 -28.05 -37.13
CA GLU A 77 -112.43 -29.18 -37.07
C GLU A 77 -113.90 -28.73 -36.97
N VAL A 78 -114.21 -27.76 -36.12
CA VAL A 78 -115.59 -27.22 -36.00
C VAL A 78 -116.00 -26.56 -37.32
N THR A 79 -115.10 -25.83 -37.98
CA THR A 79 -115.32 -25.30 -39.33
C THR A 79 -115.65 -26.40 -40.32
N LEU A 80 -114.82 -27.43 -40.45
CA LEU A 80 -115.03 -28.53 -41.39
C LEU A 80 -116.35 -29.26 -41.14
N LEU A 81 -116.69 -29.51 -39.87
CA LEU A 81 -117.94 -30.14 -39.50
C LEU A 81 -119.14 -29.26 -39.87
N SER A 82 -119.06 -27.94 -39.67
CA SER A 82 -120.11 -27.00 -40.03
C SER A 82 -120.41 -26.98 -41.53
N GLU A 83 -119.42 -27.33 -42.35
CA GLU A 83 -119.55 -27.36 -43.80
C GLU A 83 -120.17 -28.66 -44.35
N THR A 84 -120.25 -29.71 -43.54
CA THR A 84 -120.78 -31.01 -43.97
C THR A 84 -122.26 -30.94 -44.34
N ASN A 85 -122.67 -31.71 -45.36
CA ASN A 85 -124.08 -31.80 -45.76
C ASN A 85 -124.99 -32.27 -44.62
N ALA A 86 -124.46 -33.10 -43.72
CA ALA A 86 -125.16 -33.51 -42.50
C ALA A 86 -125.51 -32.28 -41.66
N VAL A 87 -124.51 -31.50 -41.20
CA VAL A 87 -124.75 -30.34 -40.33
C VAL A 87 -125.58 -29.26 -41.02
N LYS A 88 -125.32 -28.97 -42.31
CA LYS A 88 -126.10 -27.98 -43.09
C LYS A 88 -127.58 -28.36 -43.26
N SER A 89 -127.97 -29.62 -43.06
CA SER A 89 -129.38 -30.02 -43.13
C SER A 89 -130.24 -29.38 -42.03
N MET A 90 -129.62 -28.97 -40.92
CA MET A 90 -130.30 -28.48 -39.70
C MET A 90 -131.34 -29.43 -39.10
N ASP A 91 -131.42 -30.69 -39.57
CA ASP A 91 -132.28 -31.72 -38.99
C ASP A 91 -131.60 -32.31 -37.75
N PHE A 92 -131.98 -31.81 -36.57
CA PHE A 92 -131.41 -32.25 -35.30
C PHE A 92 -131.49 -33.78 -35.09
N THR A 93 -132.49 -34.48 -35.66
CA THR A 93 -132.62 -35.94 -35.50
C THR A 93 -131.54 -36.72 -36.24
N LYS A 94 -130.98 -36.15 -37.32
CA LYS A 94 -129.89 -36.74 -38.11
C LYS A 94 -128.52 -36.21 -37.71
N VAL A 95 -128.42 -34.92 -37.41
CA VAL A 95 -127.14 -34.28 -37.12
C VAL A 95 -126.56 -34.70 -35.77
N ILE A 96 -127.40 -34.81 -34.74
CA ILE A 96 -126.90 -35.11 -33.39
C ILE A 96 -126.25 -36.50 -33.30
N PRO A 97 -126.84 -37.60 -33.84
CA PRO A 97 -126.16 -38.89 -33.93
C PRO A 97 -124.81 -38.83 -34.66
N TYR A 98 -124.72 -38.07 -35.76
CA TYR A 98 -123.47 -37.87 -36.49
C TYR A 98 -122.40 -37.16 -35.64
N LEU A 99 -122.78 -36.10 -34.92
CA LEU A 99 -121.86 -35.39 -34.02
C LEU A 99 -121.48 -36.23 -32.79
N ILE A 100 -122.36 -37.11 -32.28
CA ILE A 100 -122.05 -38.06 -31.20
C ILE A 100 -120.92 -39.00 -31.65
N ASP A 101 -120.98 -39.51 -32.89
CA ASP A 101 -119.94 -40.39 -33.42
C ASP A 101 -118.59 -39.67 -33.54
N LYS A 102 -118.58 -38.45 -34.10
CA LYS A 102 -117.36 -37.62 -34.16
C LYS A 102 -116.78 -37.32 -32.78
N LYS A 103 -117.62 -37.08 -31.79
CA LYS A 103 -117.19 -36.82 -30.40
C LYS A 103 -116.47 -38.00 -29.76
N LYS A 104 -116.75 -39.26 -30.14
CA LYS A 104 -116.08 -40.45 -29.55
C LYS A 104 -114.56 -40.39 -29.64
N ASN A 105 -114.04 -39.81 -30.73
CA ASN A 105 -112.61 -39.69 -30.98
C ASN A 105 -111.99 -38.41 -30.40
N ARG A 106 -112.76 -37.57 -29.71
CA ARG A 106 -112.34 -36.29 -29.14
C ARG A 106 -112.55 -36.26 -27.62
N LYS A 107 -111.58 -36.80 -26.88
CA LYS A 107 -111.62 -36.85 -25.39
C LYS A 107 -111.54 -35.47 -24.74
N ASP A 108 -110.99 -34.50 -25.46
CA ASP A 108 -110.87 -33.11 -25.05
C ASP A 108 -112.20 -32.33 -25.15
N TYR A 109 -113.14 -32.81 -25.96
CA TYR A 109 -114.43 -32.18 -26.14
C TYR A 109 -115.43 -32.75 -25.14
N LEU A 110 -116.09 -31.84 -24.42
CA LEU A 110 -117.21 -32.20 -23.55
C LEU A 110 -118.43 -32.61 -24.39
N MET A 111 -118.77 -31.80 -25.41
CA MET A 111 -119.86 -32.04 -26.34
C MET A 111 -119.75 -31.15 -27.58
N TYR A 112 -120.42 -31.53 -28.68
CA TYR A 112 -120.82 -30.57 -29.71
C TYR A 112 -122.26 -30.13 -29.46
N PHE A 113 -122.63 -28.98 -29.99
CA PHE A 113 -124.01 -28.54 -30.11
C PHE A 113 -124.26 -27.91 -31.47
N LEU A 114 -125.49 -28.07 -31.97
CA LEU A 114 -125.99 -27.34 -33.12
C LEU A 114 -127.15 -26.47 -32.65
N ALA A 115 -127.16 -25.20 -33.04
CA ALA A 115 -128.22 -24.24 -32.74
C ALA A 115 -128.84 -23.68 -34.02
N ASP A 116 -130.16 -23.52 -34.05
CA ASP A 116 -130.86 -22.80 -35.13
C ASP A 116 -130.66 -21.27 -35.02
N THR A 117 -131.16 -20.50 -35.99
CA THR A 117 -131.09 -19.02 -35.99
C THR A 117 -131.85 -18.35 -34.84
N ASN A 118 -132.78 -19.06 -34.19
CA ASN A 118 -133.50 -18.57 -33.01
C ASN A 118 -132.78 -18.91 -31.69
N GLY A 119 -131.61 -19.57 -31.79
CA GLY A 119 -130.78 -19.96 -30.66
C GLY A 119 -131.21 -21.24 -29.97
N ASN A 120 -132.17 -22.00 -30.51
CA ASN A 120 -132.54 -23.29 -29.96
C ASN A 120 -131.45 -24.31 -30.31
N MET A 121 -130.77 -24.83 -29.30
CA MET A 121 -129.68 -25.77 -29.47
C MET A 121 -130.01 -27.17 -28.98
N VAL A 122 -129.45 -28.16 -29.67
CA VAL A 122 -129.38 -29.55 -29.23
C VAL A 122 -127.91 -29.96 -29.18
N SER A 123 -127.51 -30.62 -28.08
CA SER A 123 -126.15 -31.12 -27.89
C SER A 123 -126.04 -32.63 -28.09
N THR A 124 -124.82 -33.10 -28.28
CA THR A 124 -124.48 -34.54 -28.31
C THR A 124 -124.67 -35.26 -26.97
N LEU A 125 -125.00 -34.53 -25.90
CA LEU A 125 -125.43 -35.08 -24.61
C LEU A 125 -126.96 -35.08 -24.46
N ASN A 126 -127.71 -34.88 -25.55
CA ASN A 126 -129.17 -34.71 -25.60
C ASN A 126 -129.72 -33.52 -24.78
N GLY A 127 -128.86 -32.65 -24.27
CA GLY A 127 -129.26 -31.42 -23.59
C GLY A 127 -129.79 -30.40 -24.60
N ARG A 128 -131.01 -29.90 -24.37
CA ARG A 128 -131.63 -28.80 -25.11
C ARG A 128 -131.56 -27.51 -24.29
N SER A 129 -131.21 -26.42 -24.94
CA SER A 129 -131.15 -25.09 -24.29
C SER A 129 -131.35 -24.00 -25.33
N ASN A 130 -131.61 -22.77 -24.88
CA ASN A 130 -131.59 -21.61 -25.77
C ASN A 130 -130.34 -20.75 -25.48
N ILE A 131 -129.58 -20.45 -26.53
CA ILE A 131 -128.32 -19.69 -26.48
C ILE A 131 -128.41 -18.33 -27.18
N SER A 132 -129.63 -17.86 -27.51
CA SER A 132 -129.83 -16.57 -28.18
C SER A 132 -129.32 -15.37 -27.37
N ASP A 133 -129.24 -15.52 -26.04
CA ASP A 133 -128.71 -14.53 -25.12
C ASP A 133 -127.16 -14.47 -25.12
N ARG A 134 -126.47 -15.50 -25.62
CA ARG A 134 -125.02 -15.58 -25.60
C ARG A 134 -124.38 -14.71 -26.68
N ASP A 135 -123.36 -13.96 -26.31
CA ASP A 135 -122.71 -13.01 -27.23
C ASP A 135 -122.04 -13.69 -28.43
N TYR A 136 -121.40 -14.86 -28.24
CA TYR A 136 -120.82 -15.62 -29.35
C TYR A 136 -121.85 -16.04 -30.39
N PHE A 137 -123.09 -16.33 -29.96
CA PHE A 137 -124.16 -16.70 -30.87
C PHE A 137 -124.65 -15.47 -31.66
N LYS A 138 -124.84 -14.34 -30.98
CA LYS A 138 -125.21 -13.05 -31.62
C LYS A 138 -124.15 -12.59 -32.61
N ASP A 139 -122.87 -12.69 -32.26
CA ASP A 139 -121.75 -12.33 -33.14
C ASP A 139 -121.76 -13.15 -34.44
N ILE A 140 -122.06 -14.45 -34.35
CA ILE A 140 -122.08 -15.34 -35.50
C ILE A 140 -123.34 -15.13 -36.36
N ILE A 141 -124.53 -15.11 -35.76
CA ILE A 141 -125.79 -14.97 -36.51
C ILE A 141 -125.95 -13.58 -37.15
N SER A 142 -125.39 -12.53 -36.54
CA SER A 142 -125.38 -11.18 -37.15
C SER A 142 -124.41 -11.04 -38.33
N GLY A 143 -123.64 -12.09 -38.65
CA GLY A 143 -122.64 -12.08 -39.72
C GLY A 143 -121.38 -11.28 -39.38
N LYS A 144 -121.20 -10.84 -38.12
CA LYS A 144 -120.00 -10.10 -37.70
C LYS A 144 -118.75 -10.99 -37.69
N LYS A 145 -118.91 -12.28 -37.41
CA LYS A 145 -117.82 -13.26 -37.33
C LYS A 145 -118.25 -14.62 -37.85
N ASP A 146 -117.37 -15.29 -38.59
CA ASP A 146 -117.61 -16.64 -39.06
C ASP A 146 -117.41 -17.68 -37.96
N PHE A 147 -116.49 -17.41 -37.03
CA PHE A 147 -116.24 -18.23 -35.86
C PHE A 147 -115.91 -17.39 -34.63
N VAL A 148 -116.12 -17.97 -33.45
CA VAL A 148 -115.80 -17.36 -32.16
C VAL A 148 -115.19 -18.40 -31.23
N VAL A 149 -114.02 -18.07 -30.66
CA VAL A 149 -113.49 -18.72 -29.47
C VAL A 149 -113.89 -17.88 -28.27
N THR A 150 -114.63 -18.45 -27.32
CA THR A 150 -115.10 -17.71 -26.14
C THR A 150 -114.05 -17.70 -25.03
N ASN A 151 -114.13 -16.70 -24.15
CA ASN A 151 -113.57 -16.83 -22.80
C ASN A 151 -114.34 -17.90 -22.00
N SER A 152 -113.89 -18.18 -20.77
CA SER A 152 -114.54 -19.17 -19.92
C SER A 152 -116.01 -18.82 -19.65
N LEU A 153 -116.88 -19.82 -19.75
CA LEU A 153 -118.29 -19.69 -19.39
C LEU A 153 -118.82 -21.00 -18.81
N ILE A 154 -119.91 -20.91 -18.07
CA ILE A 154 -120.62 -22.08 -17.54
C ILE A 154 -121.53 -22.64 -18.62
N SER A 155 -121.34 -23.92 -18.96
CA SER A 155 -122.17 -24.63 -19.92
C SER A 155 -123.63 -24.68 -19.45
N LYS A 156 -124.58 -24.16 -20.23
CA LYS A 156 -126.02 -24.24 -19.89
C LYS A 156 -126.54 -25.68 -19.82
N SER A 157 -125.88 -26.62 -20.51
CA SER A 157 -126.30 -28.02 -20.56
C SER A 157 -125.68 -28.89 -19.46
N THR A 158 -124.49 -28.55 -18.95
CA THR A 158 -123.74 -29.42 -18.02
C THR A 158 -123.33 -28.76 -16.71
N GLY A 159 -123.43 -27.44 -16.59
CA GLY A 159 -122.93 -26.68 -15.43
C GLY A 159 -121.39 -26.65 -15.31
N LYS A 160 -120.66 -27.30 -16.22
CA LYS A 160 -119.19 -27.30 -16.21
C LYS A 160 -118.62 -26.01 -16.80
N ASN A 161 -117.46 -25.61 -16.29
CA ASN A 161 -116.68 -24.51 -16.84
C ASN A 161 -115.98 -24.94 -18.12
N ILE A 162 -116.31 -24.24 -19.20
CA ILE A 162 -115.88 -24.58 -20.55
C ILE A 162 -115.45 -23.31 -21.28
N PHE A 163 -114.72 -23.48 -22.37
CA PHE A 163 -114.74 -22.51 -23.46
C PHE A 163 -115.38 -23.15 -24.68
N ILE A 164 -115.91 -22.32 -25.55
CA ILE A 164 -116.63 -22.75 -26.74
C ILE A 164 -115.86 -22.29 -27.96
N ILE A 165 -115.74 -23.19 -28.93
CA ILE A 165 -115.37 -22.86 -30.30
C ILE A 165 -116.64 -23.02 -31.12
N ALA A 166 -117.18 -21.90 -31.62
CA ALA A 166 -118.42 -21.87 -32.39
C ALA A 166 -118.15 -21.35 -33.80
N HIS A 167 -118.84 -21.90 -34.79
CA HIS A 167 -118.75 -21.53 -36.19
C HIS A 167 -120.15 -21.39 -36.81
N LYS A 168 -120.33 -20.44 -37.74
CA LYS A 168 -121.57 -20.34 -38.53
C LYS A 168 -121.77 -21.61 -39.34
N VAL A 169 -123.02 -22.05 -39.43
CA VAL A 169 -123.46 -23.04 -40.42
C VAL A 169 -124.17 -22.25 -41.51
N GLU A 170 -123.63 -22.26 -42.73
CA GLU A 170 -124.21 -21.54 -43.86
C GLU A 170 -124.41 -22.43 -45.08
N ARG A 171 -125.43 -22.09 -45.88
CA ARG A 171 -125.67 -22.68 -47.19
C ARG A 171 -126.06 -21.56 -48.14
N ASP A 172 -125.38 -21.48 -49.28
CA ASP A 172 -125.65 -20.50 -50.35
C ASP A 172 -125.74 -19.05 -49.84
N GLY A 173 -124.82 -18.68 -48.93
CA GLY A 173 -124.72 -17.32 -48.36
C GLY A 173 -125.74 -17.01 -47.24
N LYS A 174 -126.62 -17.94 -46.89
CA LYS A 174 -127.58 -17.78 -45.78
C LYS A 174 -127.12 -18.54 -44.53
N ILE A 175 -127.02 -17.83 -43.40
CA ILE A 175 -126.72 -18.42 -42.11
C ILE A 175 -127.94 -19.23 -41.63
N LEU A 176 -127.72 -20.53 -41.42
CA LEU A 176 -128.72 -21.49 -40.98
C LEU A 176 -128.70 -21.70 -39.48
N GLY A 177 -127.56 -21.48 -38.83
CA GLY A 177 -127.37 -21.76 -37.42
C GLY A 177 -125.92 -21.68 -36.99
N VAL A 178 -125.62 -22.24 -35.82
CA VAL A 178 -124.28 -22.25 -35.22
C VAL A 178 -123.94 -23.66 -34.76
N LEU A 179 -122.80 -24.19 -35.22
CA LEU A 179 -122.19 -25.40 -34.68
C LEU A 179 -121.13 -24.98 -33.67
N GLY A 180 -121.15 -25.56 -32.48
CA GLY A 180 -120.09 -25.31 -31.49
C GLY A 180 -119.60 -26.56 -30.79
N ALA A 181 -118.35 -26.51 -30.35
CA ALA A 181 -117.71 -27.51 -29.51
C ALA A 181 -117.42 -26.90 -28.14
N ASN A 182 -117.85 -27.60 -27.09
CA ASN A 182 -117.54 -27.27 -25.72
C ASN A 182 -116.27 -28.01 -25.30
N ILE A 183 -115.25 -27.28 -24.87
CA ILE A 183 -113.99 -27.84 -24.41
C ILE A 183 -113.85 -27.54 -22.91
N SER A 184 -113.52 -28.58 -22.12
CA SER A 184 -113.34 -28.42 -20.67
C SER A 184 -112.08 -27.61 -20.36
N LEU A 185 -112.19 -26.68 -19.40
CA LEU A 185 -111.02 -25.98 -18.86
C LEU A 185 -110.06 -26.92 -18.12
N ASP A 186 -110.50 -28.11 -17.71
CA ASP A 186 -109.63 -29.13 -17.10
C ASP A 186 -108.65 -29.72 -18.13
N THR A 187 -109.09 -29.85 -19.40
CA THR A 187 -108.21 -30.24 -20.50
C THR A 187 -107.12 -29.20 -20.70
N LEU A 188 -107.49 -27.90 -20.71
CA LEU A 188 -106.55 -26.80 -20.83
C LEU A 188 -105.58 -26.73 -19.63
N THR A 189 -106.05 -27.08 -18.43
CA THR A 189 -105.20 -27.21 -17.22
C THR A 189 -104.19 -28.33 -17.37
N SER A 190 -104.61 -29.49 -17.87
CA SER A 190 -103.71 -30.63 -18.10
C SER A 190 -102.63 -30.32 -19.14
N VAL A 191 -102.97 -29.61 -20.21
CA VAL A 191 -102.02 -29.21 -21.25
C VAL A 191 -101.04 -28.17 -20.72
N SER A 192 -101.52 -27.14 -20.02
CA SER A 192 -100.67 -26.05 -19.53
C SER A 192 -99.74 -26.45 -18.38
N GLN A 193 -100.21 -27.26 -17.41
CA GLN A 193 -99.40 -27.65 -16.25
C GLN A 193 -98.23 -28.59 -16.59
N ASN A 194 -98.34 -29.34 -17.69
CA ASN A 194 -97.29 -30.26 -18.14
C ASN A 194 -96.10 -29.54 -18.78
N ILE A 195 -96.24 -28.24 -19.10
CA ILE A 195 -95.14 -27.43 -19.58
C ILE A 195 -94.29 -27.04 -18.36
N LYS A 196 -93.10 -27.65 -18.27
CA LYS A 196 -92.16 -27.44 -17.17
C LYS A 196 -90.93 -26.66 -17.64
N VAL A 197 -90.58 -25.64 -16.89
CA VAL A 197 -89.28 -24.95 -16.99
C VAL A 197 -88.67 -24.93 -15.59
N GLY A 198 -87.58 -25.68 -15.40
CA GLY A 198 -87.06 -26.00 -14.07
C GLY A 198 -88.12 -26.72 -13.22
N SER A 199 -88.31 -26.24 -11.99
CA SER A 199 -89.38 -26.64 -11.07
C SER A 199 -90.70 -25.88 -11.29
N GLY A 200 -90.76 -24.99 -12.28
CA GLY A 200 -91.93 -24.17 -12.59
C GLY A 200 -93.08 -24.93 -13.26
N PHE A 201 -94.24 -24.29 -13.30
CA PHE A 201 -95.46 -24.85 -13.90
C PHE A 201 -96.18 -23.82 -14.78
N GLY A 202 -96.86 -24.32 -15.83
CA GLY A 202 -97.68 -23.51 -16.73
C GLY A 202 -99.13 -23.32 -16.26
N SER A 203 -99.71 -22.18 -16.65
CA SER A 203 -101.08 -21.76 -16.37
C SER A 203 -101.58 -20.86 -17.51
N VAL A 204 -102.89 -20.76 -17.72
CA VAL A 204 -103.48 -19.92 -18.77
C VAL A 204 -104.40 -18.88 -18.17
N VAL A 205 -104.19 -17.64 -18.61
CA VAL A 205 -105.01 -16.48 -18.27
C VAL A 205 -105.77 -16.05 -19.52
N ASP A 206 -107.06 -15.76 -19.38
CA ASP A 206 -107.88 -15.27 -20.48
C ASP A 206 -107.70 -13.76 -20.72
N GLY A 207 -108.31 -13.23 -21.78
CA GLY A 207 -108.18 -11.81 -22.15
C GLY A 207 -108.76 -10.83 -21.12
N SER A 208 -109.53 -11.30 -20.14
CA SER A 208 -110.04 -10.48 -19.02
C SER A 208 -109.09 -10.46 -17.82
N GLY A 209 -108.03 -11.26 -17.85
CA GLY A 209 -107.11 -11.47 -16.74
C GLY A 209 -107.52 -12.59 -15.79
N LEU A 210 -108.56 -13.38 -16.10
CA LEU A 210 -108.99 -14.48 -15.23
C LEU A 210 -108.14 -15.73 -15.50
N PHE A 211 -107.69 -16.41 -14.44
CA PHE A 211 -107.04 -17.73 -14.59
C PHE A 211 -108.07 -18.77 -15.02
N ILE A 212 -107.98 -19.23 -16.26
CA ILE A 212 -108.87 -20.25 -16.82
C ILE A 212 -108.25 -21.65 -16.75
N ALA A 213 -106.92 -21.74 -16.61
CA ALA A 213 -106.20 -22.98 -16.35
C ALA A 213 -105.09 -22.75 -15.34
N HIS A 214 -105.07 -23.50 -14.25
CA HIS A 214 -104.06 -23.38 -13.20
C HIS A 214 -103.99 -24.70 -12.40
N PRO A 215 -102.80 -25.17 -11.97
CA PRO A 215 -102.67 -26.40 -11.17
C PRO A 215 -103.37 -26.31 -9.80
N ASP A 216 -103.34 -25.12 -9.18
CA ASP A 216 -104.10 -24.83 -7.95
C ASP A 216 -105.55 -24.42 -8.26
N ASN A 217 -106.49 -25.23 -7.79
CA ASN A 217 -107.93 -24.99 -7.88
C ASN A 217 -108.43 -23.78 -7.05
N ASN A 218 -107.62 -23.25 -6.13
CA ASN A 218 -107.94 -22.02 -5.41
C ASN A 218 -107.66 -20.76 -6.24
N ILE A 219 -106.88 -20.89 -7.32
CA ILE A 219 -106.55 -19.80 -8.25
C ILE A 219 -107.45 -19.89 -9.50
N LYS A 220 -107.64 -21.10 -10.03
CA LYS A 220 -108.48 -21.34 -11.23
C LYS A 220 -109.90 -20.78 -11.04
N LEU A 221 -110.30 -19.89 -11.96
CA LEU A 221 -111.59 -19.18 -12.02
C LEU A 221 -111.94 -18.31 -10.81
N LYS A 222 -111.00 -18.12 -9.87
CA LYS A 222 -111.20 -17.32 -8.65
C LYS A 222 -110.30 -16.09 -8.62
N LEU A 223 -109.10 -16.19 -9.19
CA LEU A 223 -108.13 -15.10 -9.23
C LEU A 223 -108.14 -14.41 -10.59
N ASN A 224 -108.29 -13.09 -10.56
CA ASN A 224 -107.98 -12.25 -11.71
C ASN A 224 -106.60 -11.60 -11.52
N ILE A 225 -105.68 -11.85 -12.44
CA ILE A 225 -104.29 -11.41 -12.37
C ILE A 225 -104.16 -9.89 -12.29
N LEU A 226 -105.08 -9.14 -12.92
CA LEU A 226 -105.09 -7.67 -12.92
C LEU A 226 -105.47 -7.09 -11.54
N LYS A 227 -106.04 -7.91 -10.65
CA LYS A 227 -106.42 -7.55 -9.27
C LYS A 227 -105.66 -8.40 -8.23
N SER A 228 -104.55 -9.01 -8.64
CA SER A 228 -103.80 -9.96 -7.81
C SER A 228 -103.17 -9.32 -6.57
N SER A 229 -102.88 -8.01 -6.57
CA SER A 229 -102.29 -7.30 -5.43
C SER A 229 -103.16 -7.33 -4.17
N GLN A 230 -104.48 -7.44 -4.31
CA GLN A 230 -105.43 -7.59 -3.19
C GLN A 230 -105.42 -9.01 -2.59
N ASN A 231 -104.77 -9.97 -3.24
CA ASN A 231 -104.73 -11.38 -2.88
C ASN A 231 -103.32 -11.83 -2.43
N GLY A 232 -102.48 -10.90 -1.97
CA GLY A 232 -101.17 -11.21 -1.39
C GLY A 232 -100.01 -11.29 -2.39
N PHE A 233 -100.24 -11.05 -3.68
CA PHE A 233 -99.17 -10.97 -4.69
C PHE A 233 -98.56 -9.55 -4.73
N LYS A 234 -97.26 -9.43 -5.04
CA LYS A 234 -96.62 -8.14 -5.37
C LYS A 234 -96.11 -8.16 -6.80
N ASP A 235 -96.32 -7.05 -7.51
CA ASP A 235 -95.93 -6.81 -8.91
C ASP A 235 -96.54 -7.76 -9.95
N PHE A 236 -97.41 -8.68 -9.53
CA PHE A 236 -98.06 -9.66 -10.41
C PHE A 236 -99.17 -9.04 -11.27
N ASP A 237 -99.77 -7.94 -10.82
CA ASP A 237 -100.73 -7.14 -11.60
C ASP A 237 -100.07 -6.47 -12.80
N SER A 238 -98.81 -6.05 -12.67
CA SER A 238 -98.04 -5.47 -13.77
C SER A 238 -97.72 -6.50 -14.85
N LEU A 239 -97.41 -7.74 -14.46
CA LEU A 239 -97.29 -8.89 -15.36
C LEU A 239 -98.63 -9.16 -16.06
N GLY A 240 -99.74 -9.14 -15.31
CA GLY A 240 -101.09 -9.30 -15.84
C GLY A 240 -101.44 -8.28 -16.93
N LYS A 241 -101.09 -6.99 -16.73
CA LYS A 241 -101.34 -5.92 -17.72
C LYS A 241 -100.63 -6.19 -19.05
N GLU A 242 -99.41 -6.71 -18.99
CA GLU A 242 -98.63 -7.03 -20.19
C GLU A 242 -99.19 -8.24 -20.93
N MET A 243 -99.55 -9.29 -20.20
CA MET A 243 -100.22 -10.48 -20.75
C MET A 243 -101.51 -10.11 -21.48
N SER A 244 -102.37 -9.30 -20.86
CA SER A 244 -103.63 -8.85 -21.46
C SER A 244 -103.42 -7.93 -22.68
N SER A 245 -102.24 -7.31 -22.83
CA SER A 245 -101.86 -6.52 -24.00
C SER A 245 -101.26 -7.35 -25.15
N GLY A 246 -101.19 -8.68 -25.00
CA GLY A 246 -100.66 -9.59 -26.02
C GLY A 246 -99.14 -9.59 -26.15
N LYS A 247 -98.41 -9.17 -25.12
CA LYS A 247 -96.94 -9.17 -25.12
C LYS A 247 -96.38 -10.50 -24.64
N SER A 248 -95.23 -10.89 -25.18
CA SER A 248 -94.35 -11.89 -24.57
C SER A 248 -93.34 -11.20 -23.66
N GLY A 249 -92.93 -11.87 -22.59
CA GLY A 249 -91.90 -11.34 -21.71
C GLY A 249 -91.73 -12.15 -20.44
N SER A 250 -90.88 -11.59 -19.57
CA SER A 250 -90.59 -12.16 -18.25
C SER A 250 -90.59 -11.05 -17.23
N ARG A 251 -91.22 -11.28 -16.09
CA ARG A 251 -91.20 -10.32 -14.99
C ARG A 251 -91.07 -11.03 -13.65
N LYS A 252 -90.22 -10.49 -12.78
CA LYS A 252 -90.12 -10.90 -11.38
C LYS A 252 -91.36 -10.42 -10.63
N TYR A 253 -91.92 -11.26 -9.78
CA TYR A 253 -93.05 -10.96 -8.92
C TYR A 253 -92.92 -11.74 -7.60
N VAL A 254 -93.70 -11.38 -6.60
CA VAL A 254 -93.76 -12.12 -5.33
C VAL A 254 -95.07 -12.88 -5.27
N GLY A 255 -94.99 -14.20 -5.11
CA GLY A 255 -96.14 -15.09 -4.95
C GLY A 255 -96.85 -14.87 -3.62
N GLN A 256 -98.04 -15.46 -3.49
CA GLN A 256 -98.84 -15.40 -2.26
C GLN A 256 -98.13 -16.03 -1.03
N ASP A 257 -97.17 -16.93 -1.26
CA ASP A 257 -96.32 -17.54 -0.25
C ASP A 257 -95.14 -16.65 0.21
N GLY A 258 -95.07 -15.42 -0.31
CA GLY A 258 -93.99 -14.47 -0.02
C GLY A 258 -92.68 -14.76 -0.75
N LYS A 259 -92.64 -15.76 -1.64
CA LYS A 259 -91.42 -16.11 -2.38
C LYS A 259 -91.32 -15.36 -3.70
N ASN A 260 -90.09 -15.02 -4.07
CA ASN A 260 -89.81 -14.41 -5.36
C ASN A 260 -89.95 -15.44 -6.48
N ALA A 261 -90.74 -15.13 -7.49
CA ALA A 261 -90.91 -15.92 -8.69
C ALA A 261 -90.68 -15.07 -9.94
N VAL A 262 -90.30 -15.71 -11.04
CA VAL A 262 -90.30 -15.12 -12.37
C VAL A 262 -91.48 -15.70 -13.12
N GLY A 263 -92.39 -14.83 -13.54
CA GLY A 263 -93.45 -15.18 -14.46
C GLY A 263 -92.99 -14.92 -15.88
N LEU A 264 -92.91 -15.99 -16.68
CA LEU A 264 -92.64 -15.92 -18.11
C LEU A 264 -93.96 -16.08 -18.84
N TYR A 265 -94.25 -15.20 -19.77
CA TYR A 265 -95.55 -15.18 -20.44
C TYR A 265 -95.43 -14.95 -21.93
N ALA A 266 -96.38 -15.52 -22.67
CA ALA A 266 -96.54 -15.32 -24.10
C ALA A 266 -98.03 -15.38 -24.48
N PRO A 267 -98.48 -14.63 -25.51
CA PRO A 267 -99.86 -14.71 -25.98
C PRO A 267 -100.10 -16.06 -26.66
N ILE A 268 -101.30 -16.62 -26.48
CA ILE A 268 -101.73 -17.85 -27.15
C ILE A 268 -102.46 -17.44 -28.44
N PRO A 269 -101.90 -17.76 -29.63
CA PRO A 269 -102.54 -17.42 -30.90
C PRO A 269 -103.94 -18.02 -31.04
N ASN A 270 -104.78 -17.41 -31.88
CA ASN A 270 -106.15 -17.87 -32.20
C ASN A 270 -107.14 -17.87 -31.02
N THR A 271 -106.85 -17.09 -29.98
CA THR A 271 -107.70 -16.91 -28.80
C THR A 271 -108.06 -15.43 -28.60
N PRO A 272 -109.11 -15.11 -27.83
CA PRO A 272 -109.42 -13.73 -27.45
C PRO A 272 -108.45 -13.21 -26.38
N ASN A 273 -107.19 -12.97 -26.78
CA ASN A 273 -106.10 -12.46 -25.95
C ASN A 273 -105.74 -13.35 -24.75
N TRP A 274 -105.78 -14.67 -24.90
CA TRP A 274 -105.27 -15.54 -23.85
C TRP A 274 -103.75 -15.50 -23.81
N SER A 275 -103.18 -15.78 -22.65
CA SER A 275 -101.74 -15.85 -22.48
C SER A 275 -101.36 -17.02 -21.59
N LEU A 276 -100.34 -17.76 -22.02
CA LEU A 276 -99.67 -18.77 -21.23
C LEU A 276 -98.73 -18.07 -20.26
N LEU A 277 -98.82 -18.41 -18.98
CA LEU A 277 -97.91 -17.98 -17.92
C LEU A 277 -97.23 -19.21 -17.32
N ILE A 278 -95.91 -19.23 -17.37
CA ILE A 278 -95.08 -20.18 -16.62
C ILE A 278 -94.51 -19.45 -15.41
N THR A 279 -94.79 -19.99 -14.21
CA THR A 279 -94.24 -19.48 -12.96
C THR A 279 -93.03 -20.31 -12.56
N ILE A 280 -91.87 -19.67 -12.39
CA ILE A 280 -90.61 -20.31 -11.96
C ILE A 280 -90.12 -19.66 -10.66
N PRO A 281 -89.81 -20.42 -9.59
CA PRO A 281 -89.17 -19.86 -8.40
C PRO A 281 -87.81 -19.20 -8.74
N SER A 282 -87.53 -18.01 -8.17
CA SER A 282 -86.30 -17.26 -8.50
C SER A 282 -85.03 -18.03 -8.11
N ASP A 283 -85.07 -18.80 -7.02
CA ASP A 283 -83.94 -19.61 -6.55
C ASP A 283 -83.51 -20.66 -7.57
N ASP A 284 -84.44 -21.16 -8.40
CA ASP A 284 -84.15 -22.19 -9.39
C ASP A 284 -83.47 -21.60 -10.63
N LEU A 285 -83.83 -20.36 -11.00
CA LEU A 285 -83.20 -19.59 -12.07
C LEU A 285 -81.75 -19.17 -11.74
N GLU A 286 -81.46 -18.96 -10.46
CA GLU A 286 -80.14 -18.49 -9.98
C GLU A 286 -79.25 -19.63 -9.43
N LYS A 287 -79.78 -20.86 -9.34
CA LYS A 287 -79.11 -22.03 -8.78
C LYS A 287 -77.78 -22.34 -9.46
N ASP A 288 -77.76 -22.32 -10.79
CA ASP A 288 -76.57 -22.65 -11.58
C ASP A 288 -75.49 -21.56 -11.45
N ALA A 289 -75.88 -20.29 -11.45
CA ALA A 289 -74.98 -19.16 -11.22
C ALA A 289 -74.35 -19.23 -9.81
N ASN A 290 -75.13 -19.53 -8.78
CA ASN A 290 -74.66 -19.62 -7.40
C ASN A 290 -73.74 -20.82 -7.15
N GLN A 291 -73.98 -21.96 -7.81
CA GLN A 291 -73.06 -23.10 -7.76
C GLN A 291 -71.72 -22.80 -8.44
N MET A 292 -71.72 -22.08 -9.56
CA MET A 292 -70.48 -21.63 -10.22
C MET A 292 -69.69 -20.67 -9.32
N ILE A 293 -70.34 -19.69 -8.70
CA ILE A 293 -69.68 -18.74 -7.79
C ILE A 293 -69.02 -19.47 -6.62
N LYS A 294 -69.67 -20.46 -6.01
CA LYS A 294 -69.08 -21.26 -4.91
C LYS A 294 -67.82 -22.03 -5.34
N LYS A 295 -67.82 -22.65 -6.51
CA LYS A 295 -66.63 -23.36 -7.04
C LYS A 295 -65.46 -22.39 -7.29
N ILE A 296 -65.75 -21.19 -7.79
CA ILE A 296 -64.74 -20.14 -8.04
C ILE A 296 -64.12 -19.65 -6.73
N LEU A 297 -64.92 -19.43 -5.68
CA LEU A 297 -64.40 -18.99 -4.37
C LEU A 297 -63.45 -20.02 -3.73
N ILE A 298 -63.75 -21.32 -3.85
CA ILE A 298 -62.88 -22.40 -3.33
C ILE A 298 -61.54 -22.43 -4.09
N LEU A 299 -61.58 -22.28 -5.42
CA LEU A 299 -60.37 -22.23 -6.25
C LEU A 299 -59.46 -21.05 -5.87
N ILE A 300 -60.05 -19.87 -5.60
CA ILE A 300 -59.30 -18.67 -5.19
C ILE A 300 -58.60 -18.88 -3.84
N LEU A 301 -59.28 -19.50 -2.87
CA LEU A 301 -58.69 -19.79 -1.55
C LEU A 301 -57.44 -20.68 -1.67
N PHE A 302 -57.50 -21.73 -2.50
CA PHE A 302 -56.34 -22.59 -2.76
C PHE A 302 -55.20 -21.83 -3.46
N THR A 303 -55.54 -20.98 -4.43
CA THR A 303 -54.55 -20.19 -5.17
C THR A 303 -53.83 -19.20 -4.24
N LEU A 304 -54.55 -18.59 -3.31
CA LEU A 304 -53.99 -17.66 -2.32
C LEU A 304 -52.97 -18.35 -1.39
N LEU A 305 -53.29 -19.55 -0.90
CA LEU A 305 -52.39 -20.32 -0.04
C LEU A 305 -51.08 -20.71 -0.75
N ILE A 306 -51.17 -21.11 -2.02
CA ILE A 306 -50.01 -21.45 -2.84
C ILE A 306 -49.11 -20.23 -3.04
N ILE A 307 -49.67 -19.07 -3.35
CA ILE A 307 -48.89 -17.84 -3.58
C ILE A 307 -48.19 -17.36 -2.30
N ILE A 308 -48.87 -17.45 -1.15
CA ILE A 308 -48.24 -17.12 0.15
C ILE A 308 -47.05 -18.04 0.42
N GLY A 309 -47.19 -19.34 0.18
CA GLY A 309 -46.10 -20.31 0.30
C GLY A 309 -44.92 -20.00 -0.62
N LEU A 310 -45.20 -19.69 -1.89
CA LEU A 310 -44.19 -19.31 -2.88
C LEU A 310 -43.45 -18.02 -2.48
N CYS A 311 -44.18 -17.00 -1.98
CA CYS A 311 -43.58 -15.75 -1.51
C CYS A 311 -42.61 -15.99 -0.36
N ILE A 312 -42.95 -16.85 0.60
CA ILE A 312 -42.06 -17.18 1.73
C ILE A 312 -40.81 -17.90 1.23
N TYR A 313 -40.96 -18.85 0.30
CA TYR A 313 -39.85 -19.61 -0.29
C TYR A 313 -38.88 -18.69 -1.05
N ILE A 314 -39.40 -17.89 -2.00
CA ILE A 314 -38.61 -16.92 -2.77
C ILE A 314 -37.93 -15.92 -1.82
N SER A 315 -38.66 -15.38 -0.85
CA SER A 315 -38.09 -14.42 0.08
C SER A 315 -36.88 -14.98 0.84
N LYS A 316 -36.95 -16.23 1.32
CA LYS A 316 -35.81 -16.91 1.96
C LYS A 316 -34.65 -17.17 0.98
N MET A 317 -34.95 -17.51 -0.27
CA MET A 317 -33.94 -17.78 -1.30
C MET A 317 -33.05 -16.57 -1.61
N PHE A 318 -33.63 -15.35 -1.60
CA PHE A 318 -32.90 -14.10 -1.85
C PHE A 318 -32.30 -13.48 -0.59
N THR A 319 -32.97 -13.55 0.56
CA THR A 319 -32.50 -12.87 1.78
C THR A 319 -31.41 -13.62 2.53
N LYS A 320 -31.41 -14.95 2.51
CA LYS A 320 -30.40 -15.74 3.23
C LYS A 320 -28.98 -15.47 2.72
N PRO A 321 -28.69 -15.49 1.39
CA PRO A 321 -27.36 -15.15 0.87
C PRO A 321 -26.91 -13.74 1.26
N ILE A 322 -27.80 -12.74 1.17
CA ILE A 322 -27.50 -11.35 1.54
C ILE A 322 -27.11 -11.24 3.00
N ILE A 323 -27.86 -11.89 3.91
CA ILE A 323 -27.55 -11.87 5.34
C ILE A 323 -26.20 -12.56 5.61
N THR A 324 -25.94 -13.72 5.00
CA THR A 324 -24.65 -14.41 5.13
C THR A 324 -23.50 -13.53 4.61
N SER A 325 -23.67 -12.83 3.49
CA SER A 325 -22.65 -11.89 2.98
C SER A 325 -22.40 -10.72 3.93
N VAL A 326 -23.45 -10.16 4.55
CA VAL A 326 -23.32 -9.09 5.55
C VAL A 326 -22.62 -9.59 6.82
N GLU A 327 -22.91 -10.81 7.27
CA GLU A 327 -22.22 -11.43 8.41
C GLU A 327 -20.73 -11.62 8.13
N GLN A 328 -20.36 -12.09 6.94
CA GLN A 328 -18.96 -12.25 6.52
C GLN A 328 -18.25 -10.90 6.38
N LEU A 329 -18.92 -9.89 5.80
CA LEU A 329 -18.40 -8.52 5.75
C LEU A 329 -18.18 -7.92 7.14
N ASN A 330 -19.07 -8.20 8.11
CA ASN A 330 -18.90 -7.73 9.48
C ASN A 330 -17.68 -8.38 10.16
N LEU A 331 -17.39 -9.65 9.89
CA LEU A 331 -16.17 -10.31 10.39
C LEU A 331 -14.92 -9.65 9.81
N ILE A 332 -14.89 -9.41 8.49
CA ILE A 332 -13.80 -8.70 7.82
C ILE A 332 -13.65 -7.27 8.37
N ALA A 333 -14.74 -6.54 8.57
CA ALA A 333 -14.73 -5.19 9.12
C ALA A 333 -14.25 -5.13 10.58
N GLN A 334 -14.44 -6.21 11.34
CA GLN A 334 -13.88 -6.38 12.69
C GLN A 334 -12.41 -6.83 12.68
N GLY A 335 -11.83 -7.03 11.48
CA GLY A 335 -10.45 -7.47 11.31
C GLY A 335 -10.23 -8.95 11.53
N ASP A 336 -11.28 -9.79 11.49
CA ASP A 336 -11.17 -11.25 11.60
C ASP A 336 -11.20 -11.91 10.22
N PHE A 337 -10.02 -12.29 9.73
CA PHE A 337 -9.80 -12.98 8.45
C PHE A 337 -9.57 -14.49 8.63
N THR A 338 -9.78 -15.03 9.84
CA THR A 338 -9.53 -16.45 10.13
C THR A 338 -10.64 -17.37 9.63
N LYS A 339 -11.84 -16.83 9.40
CA LYS A 339 -13.00 -17.59 8.92
C LYS A 339 -13.11 -17.49 7.40
N ASN A 340 -13.16 -18.64 6.74
CA ASN A 340 -13.40 -18.70 5.31
C ASN A 340 -14.80 -18.16 4.97
N ILE A 341 -14.90 -17.51 3.82
CA ILE A 341 -16.19 -17.15 3.23
C ILE A 341 -17.02 -18.42 3.05
N SER A 342 -18.30 -18.35 3.40
CA SER A 342 -19.17 -19.53 3.40
C SER A 342 -19.25 -20.20 2.02
N ASP A 343 -18.97 -21.51 1.97
CA ASP A 343 -19.21 -22.38 0.82
C ASP A 343 -20.61 -22.24 0.21
N THR A 344 -21.60 -21.92 1.03
CA THR A 344 -22.99 -21.73 0.57
C THR A 344 -23.18 -20.50 -0.32
N LEU A 345 -22.23 -19.56 -0.28
CA LEU A 345 -22.12 -18.43 -1.20
C LEU A 345 -21.20 -18.78 -2.37
N THR A 346 -19.94 -19.19 -2.10
CA THR A 346 -18.91 -19.35 -3.15
C THR A 346 -19.20 -20.44 -4.18
N LYS A 347 -19.96 -21.48 -3.81
CA LYS A 347 -20.37 -22.57 -4.72
C LYS A 347 -21.61 -22.27 -5.57
N ARG A 348 -22.28 -21.12 -5.37
CA ARG A 348 -23.39 -20.72 -6.25
C ARG A 348 -22.86 -20.28 -7.61
N GLU A 349 -23.67 -20.48 -8.65
CA GLU A 349 -23.38 -20.08 -10.03
C GLU A 349 -24.13 -18.81 -10.46
N ASP A 350 -24.77 -18.11 -9.52
CA ASP A 350 -25.51 -16.87 -9.75
C ASP A 350 -24.77 -15.63 -9.21
N GLU A 351 -25.43 -14.46 -9.23
CA GLU A 351 -24.86 -13.18 -8.78
C GLU A 351 -24.46 -13.22 -7.29
N PHE A 352 -25.12 -14.03 -6.47
CA PHE A 352 -24.71 -14.25 -5.07
C PHE A 352 -23.44 -15.09 -4.97
N GLY A 353 -23.24 -16.01 -5.92
CA GLY A 353 -21.99 -16.74 -6.09
C GLY A 353 -20.84 -15.84 -6.50
N GLN A 354 -21.06 -14.94 -7.46
CA GLN A 354 -20.08 -13.91 -7.81
C GLN A 354 -19.75 -13.01 -6.61
N LEU A 355 -20.75 -12.59 -5.82
CA LEU A 355 -20.53 -11.84 -4.59
C LEU A 355 -19.69 -12.62 -3.57
N GLY A 356 -19.97 -13.92 -3.39
CA GLY A 356 -19.18 -14.79 -2.51
C GLY A 356 -17.72 -14.89 -2.94
N LYS A 357 -17.47 -15.14 -4.23
CA LYS A 357 -16.11 -15.21 -4.80
C LYS A 357 -15.38 -13.87 -4.70
N ALA A 358 -16.05 -12.76 -4.99
CA ALA A 358 -15.45 -11.42 -4.84
C ALA A 358 -15.09 -11.12 -3.38
N LEU A 359 -15.91 -11.51 -2.41
CA LEU A 359 -15.59 -11.41 -0.98
C LEU A 359 -14.39 -12.28 -0.59
N GLU A 360 -14.27 -13.49 -1.16
CA GLU A 360 -13.14 -14.40 -0.93
C GLU A 360 -11.83 -13.83 -1.50
N THR A 361 -11.87 -13.30 -2.73
CA THR A 361 -10.72 -12.59 -3.33
C THR A 361 -10.32 -11.40 -2.47
N MET A 362 -11.27 -10.54 -2.08
CA MET A 362 -11.00 -9.39 -1.21
C MET A 362 -10.38 -9.82 0.14
N GLN A 363 -10.91 -10.87 0.77
CA GLN A 363 -10.36 -11.42 2.02
C GLN A 363 -8.92 -11.90 1.83
N THR A 364 -8.66 -12.63 0.74
CA THR A 364 -7.34 -13.17 0.40
C THR A 364 -6.32 -12.07 0.10
N ASP A 365 -6.72 -11.05 -0.65
CA ASP A 365 -5.87 -9.92 -1.01
C ASP A 365 -5.53 -9.08 0.22
N ILE A 366 -6.50 -8.81 1.11
CA ILE A 366 -6.24 -8.11 2.37
C ILE A 366 -5.33 -8.94 3.28
N LYS A 367 -5.55 -10.26 3.39
CA LYS A 367 -4.69 -11.17 4.15
C LYS A 367 -3.25 -11.17 3.63
N THR A 368 -3.07 -11.19 2.31
CA THR A 368 -1.76 -11.10 1.65
C THR A 368 -1.10 -9.74 1.93
N LEU A 369 -1.86 -8.65 1.82
CA LEU A 369 -1.40 -7.30 2.11
C LEU A 369 -0.96 -7.15 3.57
N LEU A 370 -1.77 -7.61 4.54
CA LEU A 370 -1.42 -7.60 5.96
C LEU A 370 -0.15 -8.43 6.25
N THR A 371 0.00 -9.59 5.60
CA THR A 371 1.19 -10.44 5.73
C THR A 371 2.44 -9.74 5.17
N ASN A 372 2.33 -9.10 4.02
CA ASN A 372 3.43 -8.35 3.39
C ASN A 372 3.82 -7.12 4.23
N ILE A 373 2.86 -6.38 4.78
CA ILE A 373 3.14 -5.24 5.66
C ILE A 373 3.81 -5.75 6.95
N LYS A 374 3.35 -6.87 7.53
CA LYS A 374 3.99 -7.47 8.72
C LYS A 374 5.46 -7.81 8.45
N SER A 375 5.73 -8.51 7.35
CA SER A 375 7.10 -8.87 6.93
C SER A 375 7.96 -7.63 6.67
N SER A 376 7.40 -6.61 6.03
CA SER A 376 8.08 -5.33 5.78
C SER A 376 8.41 -4.60 7.09
N ALA A 377 7.48 -4.57 8.04
CA ALA A 377 7.70 -3.98 9.37
C ALA A 377 8.80 -4.73 10.14
N GLU A 378 8.78 -6.07 10.13
CA GLU A 378 9.86 -6.88 10.74
C GLU A 378 11.22 -6.60 10.07
N THR A 379 11.26 -6.46 8.74
CA THR A 379 12.48 -6.12 8.00
C THR A 379 13.00 -4.74 8.38
N VAL A 380 12.13 -3.72 8.48
CA VAL A 380 12.50 -2.36 8.91
C VAL A 380 13.00 -2.37 10.36
N ASN A 381 12.34 -3.12 11.24
CA ASN A 381 12.75 -3.26 12.64
C ASN A 381 14.16 -3.86 12.75
N ASN A 382 14.40 -5.00 12.09
CA ASN A 382 15.71 -5.67 12.08
C ASN A 382 16.78 -4.80 11.43
N SER A 383 16.46 -4.11 10.33
CA SER A 383 17.39 -3.20 9.66
C SER A 383 17.75 -2.01 10.55
N SER A 384 16.80 -1.51 11.35
CA SER A 384 17.04 -0.44 12.32
C SER A 384 17.95 -0.92 13.46
N ASP A 385 17.78 -2.15 13.95
CA ASP A 385 18.67 -2.75 14.96
C ASP A 385 20.11 -2.90 14.43
N ILE A 386 20.29 -3.41 13.21
CA ILE A 386 21.60 -3.49 12.56
C ILE A 386 22.20 -2.09 12.38
N LEU A 387 21.40 -1.10 11.98
CA LEU A 387 21.87 0.27 11.81
C LEU A 387 22.31 0.90 13.12
N LEU A 388 21.61 0.64 14.23
CA LEU A 388 22.01 1.08 15.57
C LEU A 388 23.34 0.46 16.01
N GLU A 389 23.54 -0.83 15.74
CA GLU A 389 24.82 -1.51 16.02
C GLU A 389 25.97 -0.91 15.20
N ILE A 390 25.74 -0.65 13.90
CA ILE A 390 26.70 0.03 13.03
C ILE A 390 27.03 1.42 13.57
N CYS A 391 26.02 2.20 13.98
CA CYS A 391 26.23 3.54 14.54
C CYS A 391 27.06 3.50 15.82
N GLN A 392 26.79 2.57 16.74
CA GLN A 392 27.61 2.38 17.94
C GLN A 392 29.06 2.07 17.60
N LYS A 393 29.29 1.17 16.64
CA LYS A 393 30.63 0.80 16.21
C LYS A 393 31.35 1.95 15.50
N SER A 394 30.64 2.71 14.65
CA SER A 394 31.17 3.92 14.03
C SER A 394 31.51 4.99 15.07
N LYS A 395 30.68 5.17 16.11
CA LYS A 395 30.97 6.10 17.21
C LYS A 395 32.24 5.71 17.97
N GLN A 396 32.43 4.42 18.23
CA GLN A 396 33.67 3.92 18.83
C GLN A 396 34.89 4.20 17.94
N VAL A 397 34.82 3.84 16.66
CA VAL A 397 35.92 4.07 15.70
C VAL A 397 36.26 5.56 15.56
N SER A 398 35.24 6.43 15.47
CA SER A 398 35.48 7.88 15.46
C SER A 398 36.13 8.38 16.75
N GLY A 399 35.81 7.78 17.91
CA GLY A 399 36.52 8.05 19.17
C GLY A 399 38.01 7.66 19.11
N GLU A 400 38.32 6.48 18.58
CA GLU A 400 39.68 6.01 18.37
C GLU A 400 40.47 6.92 17.39
N VAL A 401 39.82 7.37 16.31
CA VAL A 401 40.40 8.35 15.37
C VAL A 401 40.68 9.68 16.06
N SER A 402 39.74 10.18 16.88
CA SER A 402 39.93 11.43 17.64
C SER A 402 41.12 11.34 18.58
N GLU A 403 41.31 10.20 19.26
CA GLU A 403 42.44 9.99 20.17
C GLU A 403 43.77 9.89 19.41
N ALA A 404 43.79 9.20 18.26
CA ALA A 404 44.97 9.14 17.39
C ALA A 404 45.36 10.53 16.84
N ILE A 405 44.38 11.35 16.44
CA ILE A 405 44.59 12.72 15.97
C ILE A 405 45.14 13.61 17.10
N ASN A 406 44.65 13.46 18.33
CA ASN A 406 45.21 14.16 19.47
C ASN A 406 46.68 13.78 19.74
N GLN A 407 47.03 12.50 19.58
CA GLN A 407 48.42 12.05 19.68
C GLN A 407 49.32 12.65 18.57
N ILE A 408 48.80 12.76 17.35
CA ILE A 408 49.50 13.40 16.23
C ILE A 408 49.69 14.90 16.50
N ALA A 409 48.69 15.59 17.05
CA ALA A 409 48.80 17.00 17.44
C ALA A 409 49.91 17.21 18.48
N ILE A 410 49.94 16.40 19.54
CA ILE A 410 50.98 16.45 20.58
C ILE A 410 52.36 16.17 19.97
N SER A 411 52.45 15.17 19.08
CA SER A 411 53.70 14.80 18.43
C SER A 411 54.21 15.90 17.50
N SER A 412 53.32 16.57 16.77
CA SER A 412 53.64 17.71 15.90
C SER A 412 54.14 18.91 16.72
N CYS A 413 53.52 19.19 17.87
CA CYS A 413 53.98 20.21 18.79
C CYS A 413 55.38 19.91 19.34
N ASN A 414 55.64 18.65 19.71
CA ASN A 414 56.98 18.23 20.15
C ASN A 414 58.00 18.34 19.00
N GLN A 415 57.63 17.94 17.79
CA GLN A 415 58.48 18.05 16.61
C GLN A 415 58.85 19.51 16.31
N ALA A 416 57.91 20.45 16.41
CA ALA A 416 58.18 21.88 16.24
C ALA A 416 59.22 22.37 17.27
N LYS A 417 59.05 21.99 18.54
CA LYS A 417 59.96 22.34 19.62
C LYS A 417 61.36 21.74 19.42
N ASP A 418 61.45 20.48 19.03
CA ASP A 418 62.72 19.80 18.76
C ASP A 418 63.42 20.45 17.56
N THR A 419 62.66 20.83 16.53
CA THR A 419 63.18 21.51 15.34
C THR A 419 63.74 22.89 15.68
N GLU A 420 63.06 23.66 16.52
CA GLU A 420 63.55 24.95 17.06
C GLU A 420 64.84 24.76 17.87
N MET A 421 64.89 23.72 18.72
CA MET A 421 66.08 23.41 19.51
C MET A 421 67.28 23.05 18.63
N ILE A 422 67.07 22.22 17.59
CA ILE A 422 68.13 21.85 16.64
C ILE A 422 68.61 23.09 15.85
N ALA A 423 67.70 23.99 15.47
CA ALA A 423 68.07 25.22 14.79
C ALA A 423 69.02 26.07 15.65
N ASN A 424 68.67 26.28 16.92
CA ASN A 424 69.51 27.02 17.87
C ASN A 424 70.87 26.35 18.10
N GLN A 425 70.92 25.01 18.19
CA GLN A 425 72.18 24.27 18.32
C GLN A 425 73.04 24.35 17.05
N THR A 426 72.42 24.40 15.88
CA THR A 426 73.10 24.53 14.58
C THR A 426 73.67 25.94 14.41
N ASP A 427 72.98 26.96 14.91
CA ASP A 427 73.50 28.34 14.96
C ASP A 427 74.71 28.46 15.90
N ASP A 428 74.63 27.90 17.11
CA ASP A 428 75.75 27.84 18.05
C ASP A 428 76.96 27.08 17.48
N LEU A 429 76.72 26.02 16.70
CA LEU A 429 77.77 25.32 15.96
C LEU A 429 78.47 26.26 14.97
N GLY A 430 77.71 27.07 14.22
CA GLY A 430 78.25 28.09 13.32
C GLY A 430 79.19 29.06 14.05
N ASN A 431 78.74 29.62 15.17
CA ASN A 431 79.55 30.54 15.97
C ASN A 431 80.87 29.90 16.44
N LYS A 432 80.86 28.61 16.78
CA LYS A 432 82.08 27.86 17.16
C LYS A 432 83.02 27.59 15.99
N ILE A 433 82.48 27.40 14.78
CA ILE A 433 83.27 27.25 13.55
C ILE A 433 83.96 28.57 13.21
N ASP A 434 83.23 29.69 13.25
CA ASP A 434 83.79 31.02 13.01
C ASP A 434 84.96 31.32 13.97
N TYR A 435 84.77 31.02 15.25
CA TYR A 435 85.83 31.15 16.25
C TYR A 435 87.04 30.24 15.96
N THR A 436 86.80 29.03 15.46
CA THR A 436 87.89 28.10 15.07
C THR A 436 88.69 28.65 13.88
N ILE A 437 88.02 29.28 12.90
CA ILE A 437 88.67 29.93 11.74
C ILE A 437 89.52 31.12 12.20
N GLU A 438 89.05 31.89 13.18
CA GLU A 438 89.83 32.97 13.79
C GLU A 438 91.10 32.43 14.45
N LEU A 439 90.99 31.38 15.28
CA LEU A 439 92.14 30.74 15.93
C LEU A 439 93.14 30.18 14.91
N ILE A 440 92.67 29.59 13.81
CA ILE A 440 93.53 29.13 12.70
C ILE A 440 94.34 30.30 12.13
N THR A 441 93.70 31.45 11.94
CA THR A 441 94.36 32.65 11.42
C THR A 441 95.46 33.12 12.38
N GLN A 442 95.18 33.15 13.68
CA GLN A 442 96.17 33.50 14.70
C GLN A 442 97.34 32.50 14.74
N ILE A 443 97.08 31.19 14.65
CA ILE A 443 98.12 30.15 14.64
C ILE A 443 99.03 30.29 13.42
N ASN A 444 98.48 30.62 12.24
CA ASN A 444 99.29 30.85 11.04
C ASN A 444 100.25 32.04 11.22
N VAL A 445 99.77 33.15 11.79
CA VAL A 445 100.61 34.33 12.08
C VAL A 445 101.75 33.97 13.03
N ILE A 446 101.44 33.27 14.14
CA ILE A 446 102.45 32.83 15.13
C ILE A 446 103.45 31.85 14.50
N SER A 447 102.97 30.93 13.64
CA SER A 447 103.83 29.94 12.98
C SER A 447 104.81 30.60 12.00
N ASP A 448 104.35 31.60 11.24
CA ASP A 448 105.19 32.37 10.32
C ASP A 448 106.25 33.17 11.09
N GLU A 449 105.87 33.84 12.17
CA GLU A 449 106.81 34.57 13.04
C GLU A 449 107.85 33.63 13.66
N THR A 450 107.42 32.47 14.17
CA THR A 450 108.32 31.46 14.74
C THR A 450 109.27 30.89 13.67
N ASN A 451 108.79 30.69 12.44
CA ASN A 451 109.64 30.23 11.34
C ASN A 451 110.68 31.28 10.96
N LYS A 452 110.31 32.57 10.97
CA LYS A 452 111.27 33.68 10.77
C LYS A 452 112.34 33.69 11.86
N LEU A 453 111.96 33.59 13.13
CA LEU A 453 112.91 33.50 14.25
C LEU A 453 113.83 32.28 14.14
N SER A 454 113.31 31.12 13.70
CA SER A 454 114.11 29.92 13.46
C SER A 454 115.13 30.12 12.34
N GLN A 455 114.78 30.84 11.27
CA GLN A 455 115.71 31.18 10.17
C GLN A 455 116.78 32.19 10.61
N GLU A 456 116.40 33.19 11.41
CA GLU A 456 117.36 34.10 12.04
C GLU A 456 118.32 33.35 12.97
N GLY A 457 117.82 32.40 13.76
CA GLY A 457 118.62 31.50 14.58
C GLY A 457 119.62 30.66 13.79
N LEU A 458 119.20 30.04 12.68
CA LEU A 458 120.10 29.33 11.76
C LEU A 458 121.20 30.24 11.21
N ASN A 459 120.87 31.46 10.82
CA ASN A 459 121.86 32.42 10.33
C ASN A 459 122.89 32.78 11.40
N ILE A 460 122.47 33.00 12.65
CA ILE A 460 123.37 33.26 13.77
C ILE A 460 124.29 32.07 14.03
N ILE A 461 123.76 30.84 13.98
CA ILE A 461 124.54 29.62 14.15
C ILE A 461 125.58 29.44 13.03
N ASN A 462 125.23 29.73 11.78
CA ASN A 462 126.20 29.70 10.67
C ASN A 462 127.34 30.71 10.86
N ILE A 463 127.02 31.92 11.34
CA ILE A 463 128.04 32.93 11.66
C ILE A 463 128.92 32.44 12.83
N LEU A 464 128.32 31.84 13.85
CA LEU A 464 129.04 31.31 15.01
C LEU A 464 129.98 30.15 14.62
N ASP A 465 129.54 29.27 13.72
CA ASP A 465 130.35 28.20 13.14
C ASP A 465 131.59 28.78 12.44
N GLU A 466 131.39 29.76 11.54
CA GLU A 466 132.49 30.46 10.85
C GLU A 466 133.49 31.09 11.84
N LYS A 467 132.98 31.76 12.90
CA LYS A 467 133.84 32.37 13.93
C LYS A 467 134.57 31.34 14.79
N THR A 468 133.97 30.18 15.02
CA THR A 468 134.60 29.10 15.80
C THR A 468 135.71 28.43 14.99
N VAL A 469 135.50 28.23 13.68
CA VAL A 469 136.56 27.78 12.75
C VAL A 469 137.72 28.77 12.74
N GLN A 470 137.45 30.07 12.55
CA GLN A 470 138.48 31.11 12.59
C GLN A 470 139.23 31.15 13.93
N SER A 471 138.54 30.97 15.06
CA SER A 471 139.16 30.93 16.38
C SER A 471 140.08 29.72 16.55
N THR A 472 139.69 28.57 15.99
CA THR A 472 140.49 27.34 16.03
C THR A 472 141.77 27.50 15.22
N GLU A 473 141.67 28.03 14.00
CA GLU A 473 142.83 28.35 13.15
C GLU A 473 143.81 29.31 13.85
N LYS A 474 143.29 30.31 14.59
CA LYS A 474 144.14 31.24 15.34
C LYS A 474 144.81 30.60 16.55
N ALA A 475 144.13 29.70 17.25
CA ALA A 475 144.72 28.93 18.34
C ALA A 475 145.86 28.00 17.83
N GLU A 476 145.67 27.37 16.66
CA GLU A 476 146.71 26.57 16.00
C GLU A 476 147.94 27.42 15.64
N GLN A 477 147.73 28.61 15.05
CA GLN A 477 148.83 29.57 14.77
C GLN A 477 149.58 29.97 16.04
N ILE A 478 148.89 30.22 17.16
CA ILE A 478 149.54 30.52 18.45
C ILE A 478 150.34 29.31 18.94
N SER A 479 149.83 28.09 18.77
CA SER A 479 150.55 26.87 19.14
C SER A 479 151.84 26.71 18.38
N GLU A 480 151.85 26.98 17.07
CA GLU A 480 153.07 26.96 16.25
C GLU A 480 154.10 27.97 16.77
N VAL A 481 153.68 29.22 17.01
CA VAL A 481 154.58 30.27 17.54
C VAL A 481 155.15 29.91 18.92
N ILE A 482 154.35 29.31 19.81
CA ILE A 482 154.83 28.89 21.13
C ILE A 482 155.82 27.72 21.04
N LEU A 483 155.61 26.79 20.10
CA LEU A 483 156.56 25.70 19.84
C LEU A 483 157.90 26.26 19.32
N ASP A 484 157.86 27.22 18.40
CA ASP A 484 159.06 27.91 17.92
C ASP A 484 159.80 28.63 19.05
N VAL A 485 159.09 29.37 19.90
CA VAL A 485 159.69 30.04 21.08
C VAL A 485 160.30 29.02 22.04
N SER A 486 159.63 27.88 22.26
CA SER A 486 160.18 26.80 23.08
C SER A 486 161.46 26.22 22.49
N GLN A 487 161.53 26.06 21.17
CA GLN A 487 162.72 25.60 20.47
C GLN A 487 163.85 26.63 20.54
N TYR A 488 163.55 27.92 20.34
CA TYR A 488 164.52 29.00 20.49
C TYR A 488 165.06 29.09 21.92
N ALA A 489 164.22 28.88 22.93
CA ALA A 489 164.65 28.84 24.33
C ALA A 489 165.64 27.69 24.59
N ASN A 490 165.36 26.47 24.08
CA ASN A 490 166.30 25.34 24.17
C ASN A 490 167.64 25.61 23.47
N ASN A 491 167.61 26.26 22.30
CA ASN A 491 168.82 26.67 21.59
C ASN A 491 169.60 27.72 22.40
N ALA A 492 168.91 28.70 22.98
CA ALA A 492 169.51 29.72 23.83
C ALA A 492 170.14 29.11 25.10
N GLU A 493 169.52 28.09 25.70
CA GLU A 493 170.08 27.36 26.85
C GLU A 493 171.42 26.72 26.46
N SER A 494 171.46 26.06 25.31
CA SER A 494 172.66 25.40 24.79
C SER A 494 173.79 26.39 24.54
N ILE A 495 173.49 27.56 23.96
CA ILE A 495 174.47 28.64 23.74
C ILE A 495 174.93 29.24 25.07
N THR A 496 174.02 29.49 26.01
CA THR A 496 174.33 30.07 27.32
C THR A 496 175.22 29.15 28.14
N SER A 497 174.96 27.83 28.11
CA SER A 497 175.81 26.82 28.74
C SER A 497 177.21 26.80 28.13
N LEU A 498 177.32 26.91 26.80
CA LEU A 498 178.62 26.98 26.12
C LEU A 498 179.40 28.26 26.52
N ILE A 499 178.71 29.40 26.66
CA ILE A 499 179.35 30.65 27.11
C ILE A 499 179.81 30.53 28.57
N ASP A 500 179.02 29.91 29.45
CA ASP A 500 179.42 29.67 30.84
C ASP A 500 180.63 28.72 30.94
N ASP A 501 180.68 27.68 30.09
CA ASP A 501 181.83 26.78 29.97
C ASP A 501 183.09 27.53 29.50
N ILE A 502 182.97 28.39 28.47
CA ILE A 502 184.06 29.25 27.99
C ILE A 502 184.50 30.22 29.09
N SER A 503 183.55 30.81 29.83
CA SER A 503 183.83 31.74 30.91
C SER A 503 184.56 31.06 32.06
N SER A 504 184.14 29.86 32.45
CA SER A 504 184.79 29.03 33.46
C SER A 504 186.21 28.63 33.05
N GLN A 505 186.41 28.24 31.78
CA GLN A 505 187.76 27.98 31.24
C GLN A 505 188.62 29.25 31.24
N THR A 506 188.06 30.39 30.86
CA THR A 506 188.76 31.68 30.83
C THR A 506 189.12 32.14 32.24
N ASN A 507 188.24 31.93 33.23
CA ASN A 507 188.51 32.19 34.64
C ASN A 507 189.68 31.33 35.16
N LEU A 508 189.73 30.05 34.79
CA LEU A 508 190.83 29.14 35.12
C LEU A 508 192.15 29.55 34.45
N LEU A 509 192.12 29.94 33.18
CA LEU A 509 193.28 30.46 32.44
C LEU A 509 193.79 31.77 33.07
N ALA A 510 192.88 32.68 33.41
CA ALA A 510 193.19 33.96 34.05
C ALA A 510 193.73 33.77 35.47
N LEU A 511 193.20 32.82 36.24
CA LEU A 511 193.73 32.44 37.55
C LEU A 511 195.17 31.91 37.44
N ASN A 512 195.42 30.99 36.49
CA ASN A 512 196.76 30.48 36.22
C ASN A 512 197.73 31.60 35.79
N ALA A 513 197.28 32.53 34.95
CA ALA A 513 198.07 33.69 34.53
C ALA A 513 198.34 34.68 35.67
N SER A 514 197.36 34.92 36.56
CA SER A 514 197.49 35.80 37.73
C SER A 514 198.49 35.20 38.75
N ILE A 515 198.45 33.88 38.96
CA ILE A 515 199.41 33.15 39.79
C ILE A 515 200.84 33.28 39.21
N GLU A 516 201.03 33.07 37.91
CA GLU A 516 202.37 33.13 37.30
C GLU A 516 202.92 34.57 37.22
N ALA A 517 202.04 35.56 37.03
CA ALA A 517 202.39 36.98 37.10
C ALA A 517 202.80 37.43 38.52
N ALA A 518 202.16 36.90 39.57
CA ALA A 518 202.58 37.11 40.97
C ALA A 518 203.96 36.49 41.24
N ARG A 519 204.31 35.41 40.55
CA ARG A 519 205.58 34.68 40.65
C ARG A 519 206.76 35.44 40.01
N ALA A 520 206.50 36.24 38.98
CA ALA A 520 207.51 37.06 38.29
C ALA A 520 207.91 38.36 39.03
N GLY A 521 207.32 38.64 40.21
CA GLY A 521 207.70 39.77 41.06
C GLY A 521 207.47 41.14 40.41
N GLU A 522 208.38 42.11 40.60
CA GLU A 522 208.23 43.50 40.12
C GLU A 522 208.01 43.61 38.59
N ALA A 523 208.55 42.68 37.79
CA ALA A 523 208.38 42.67 36.32
C ALA A 523 206.97 42.21 35.88
N GLY A 524 206.23 41.48 36.72
CA GLY A 524 204.92 40.89 36.42
C GLY A 524 203.71 41.74 36.84
N LYS A 525 203.92 42.85 37.55
CA LYS A 525 202.84 43.71 38.10
C LYS A 525 201.81 44.13 37.06
N GLY A 526 202.23 44.53 35.85
CA GLY A 526 201.31 44.92 34.78
C GLY A 526 200.47 43.76 34.25
N PHE A 527 201.07 42.57 34.13
CA PHE A 527 200.38 41.34 33.69
C PHE A 527 199.41 40.80 34.74
N ALA A 528 199.77 40.89 36.04
CA ALA A 528 198.91 40.46 37.13
C ALA A 528 197.61 41.27 37.19
N VAL A 529 197.67 42.59 36.95
CA VAL A 529 196.48 43.45 36.87
C VAL A 529 195.57 43.04 35.71
N VAL A 530 196.15 42.75 34.53
CA VAL A 530 195.36 42.30 33.37
C VAL A 530 194.73 40.92 33.60
N ALA A 531 195.48 39.98 34.18
CA ALA A 531 194.96 38.63 34.48
C ALA A 531 193.86 38.66 35.54
N GLU A 532 193.99 39.48 36.59
CA GLU A 532 192.94 39.67 37.60
C GLU A 532 191.69 40.35 37.00
N GLU A 533 191.86 41.30 36.09
CA GLU A 533 190.73 41.93 35.40
C GLU A 533 190.01 40.95 34.45
N ILE A 534 190.75 40.06 33.75
CA ILE A 534 190.15 38.97 32.95
C ILE A 534 189.42 37.97 33.86
N ARG A 535 190.01 37.59 35.00
CA ARG A 535 189.39 36.70 35.99
C ARG A 535 188.05 37.27 36.46
N LYS A 536 188.05 38.55 36.83
CA LYS A 536 186.86 39.28 37.25
C LYS A 536 185.82 39.39 36.13
N LEU A 537 186.24 39.62 34.89
CA LEU A 537 185.34 39.67 33.72
C LEU A 537 184.72 38.30 33.43
N SER A 538 185.47 37.20 33.61
CA SER A 538 184.96 35.84 33.48
C SER A 538 184.02 35.45 34.63
N GLU A 539 184.30 35.83 35.87
CA GLU A 539 183.34 35.66 36.98
C GLU A 539 182.05 36.44 36.74
N GLN A 540 182.15 37.70 36.26
CA GLN A 540 180.99 38.49 35.86
C GLN A 540 180.22 37.87 34.69
N THR A 541 180.93 37.33 33.69
CA THR A 541 180.33 36.67 32.53
C THR A 541 179.62 35.37 32.93
N SER A 542 180.19 34.58 33.84
CA SER A 542 179.56 33.37 34.40
C SER A 542 178.33 33.72 35.26
N SER A 543 178.41 34.76 36.08
CA SER A 543 177.25 35.27 36.83
C SER A 543 176.13 35.72 35.88
N ALA A 544 176.46 36.48 34.84
CA ALA A 544 175.48 36.94 33.85
C ALA A 544 174.88 35.79 33.03
N THR A 545 175.67 34.76 32.68
CA THR A 545 175.14 33.56 31.98
C THR A 545 174.24 32.73 32.89
N ASN A 546 174.52 32.64 34.19
CA ASN A 546 173.62 32.00 35.15
C ASN A 546 172.28 32.76 35.26
N GLU A 547 172.29 34.10 35.31
CA GLU A 547 171.06 34.89 35.25
C GLU A 547 170.28 34.67 33.94
N ILE A 548 170.97 34.60 32.79
CA ILE A 548 170.35 34.28 31.49
C ILE A 548 169.77 32.86 31.50
N LYS A 549 170.47 31.89 32.09
CA LYS A 549 170.00 30.50 32.21
C LYS A 549 168.70 30.43 33.02
N ASP A 550 168.62 31.14 34.15
CA ASP A 550 167.39 31.23 34.95
C ASP A 550 166.23 31.87 34.15
N LEU A 551 166.51 32.91 33.34
CA LEU A 551 165.51 33.50 32.44
C LEU A 551 165.03 32.51 31.38
N ILE A 552 165.93 31.73 30.77
CA ILE A 552 165.59 30.71 29.77
C ILE A 552 164.77 29.58 30.39
N THR A 553 165.14 29.09 31.57
CA THR A 553 164.35 28.09 32.31
C THR A 553 162.94 28.61 32.59
N ASN A 554 162.81 29.89 32.97
CA ASN A 554 161.51 30.52 33.13
C ASN A 554 160.72 30.60 31.81
N ILE A 555 161.36 30.91 30.69
CA ILE A 555 160.73 30.90 29.36
C ILE A 555 160.23 29.49 29.01
N GLN A 556 161.06 28.46 29.19
CA GLN A 556 160.68 27.05 28.95
C GLN A 556 159.50 26.60 29.83
N LEU A 557 159.48 26.99 31.11
CA LEU A 557 158.35 26.70 31.99
C LEU A 557 157.07 27.39 31.51
N LYS A 558 157.16 28.65 31.06
CA LYS A 558 156.02 29.41 30.54
C LYS A 558 155.53 28.87 29.19
N THR A 559 156.41 28.47 28.28
CA THR A 559 156.03 27.87 26.99
C THR A 559 155.39 26.50 27.19
N ASN A 560 155.93 25.65 28.05
CA ASN A 560 155.31 24.35 28.38
C ASN A 560 153.91 24.52 28.99
N ASN A 561 153.73 25.51 29.87
CA ASN A 561 152.42 25.85 30.38
C ASN A 561 151.48 26.30 29.24
N ALA A 562 151.94 27.19 28.36
CA ALA A 562 151.16 27.66 27.21
C ALA A 562 150.74 26.51 26.27
N VAL A 563 151.60 25.51 26.01
CA VAL A 563 151.25 24.31 25.24
C VAL A 563 150.14 23.51 25.91
N ASN A 564 150.17 23.34 27.23
CA ASN A 564 149.10 22.63 27.95
C ASN A 564 147.77 23.40 27.90
N VAL A 565 147.81 24.73 28.01
CA VAL A 565 146.62 25.58 27.83
C VAL A 565 146.06 25.44 26.43
N LEU A 566 146.90 25.43 25.39
CA LEU A 566 146.45 25.29 24.00
C LEU A 566 145.84 23.91 23.70
N LYS A 567 146.35 22.84 24.30
CA LYS A 567 145.69 21.51 24.23
C LYS A 567 144.30 21.52 24.87
N ALA A 568 144.14 22.24 25.99
CA ALA A 568 142.81 22.40 26.60
C ALA A 568 141.87 23.21 25.70
N VAL A 569 142.37 24.28 25.05
CA VAL A 569 141.61 25.07 24.06
C VAL A 569 141.17 24.21 22.87
N GLU A 570 142.03 23.32 22.37
CA GLU A 570 141.67 22.40 21.27
C GLU A 570 140.50 21.47 21.66
N LEU A 571 140.55 20.89 22.87
CA LEU A 571 139.46 20.04 23.38
C LEU A 571 138.15 20.82 23.52
N ILE A 572 138.22 22.03 24.11
CA ILE A 572 137.06 22.91 24.27
C ILE A 572 136.47 23.29 22.90
N SER A 573 137.31 23.59 21.91
CA SER A 573 136.85 23.92 20.56
C SER A 573 136.14 22.75 19.87
N LYS A 574 136.63 21.51 20.03
CA LYS A 574 135.94 20.31 19.52
C LYS A 574 134.56 20.12 20.15
N GLU A 575 134.45 20.32 21.46
CA GLU A 575 133.14 20.26 22.14
C GLU A 575 132.20 21.39 21.72
N GLN A 576 132.74 22.59 21.49
CA GLN A 576 132.01 23.74 20.99
C GLN A 576 131.45 23.47 19.58
N ASN A 577 132.27 22.97 18.64
CA ASN A 577 131.83 22.63 17.29
C ASN A 577 130.70 21.60 17.29
N ARG A 578 130.81 20.55 18.11
CA ARG A 578 129.73 19.57 18.27
C ARG A 578 128.44 20.18 18.81
N SER A 579 128.56 21.15 19.71
CA SER A 579 127.40 21.86 20.27
C SER A 579 126.73 22.78 19.23
N ILE A 580 127.53 23.43 18.37
CA ILE A 580 127.05 24.24 17.24
C ILE A 580 126.31 23.35 16.23
N GLU A 581 126.90 22.22 15.82
CA GLU A 581 126.27 21.25 14.91
C GLU A 581 124.92 20.73 15.45
N ASN A 582 124.90 20.34 16.73
CA ASN A 582 123.67 19.92 17.39
C ASN A 582 122.60 21.03 17.39
N THR A 583 123.01 22.27 17.67
CA THR A 583 122.09 23.43 17.69
C THR A 583 121.55 23.73 16.29
N ASN A 584 122.38 23.63 15.25
CA ASN A 584 121.97 23.75 13.85
C ASN A 584 120.89 22.71 13.49
N ASN A 585 121.12 21.44 13.86
CA ASN A 585 120.15 20.36 13.62
C ASN A 585 118.82 20.61 14.32
N ILE A 586 118.82 21.10 15.57
CA ILE A 586 117.60 21.45 16.32
C ILE A 586 116.79 22.53 15.58
N PHE A 587 117.43 23.57 15.05
CA PHE A 587 116.72 24.61 14.29
C PHE A 587 116.18 24.10 12.95
N ILE A 588 116.89 23.20 12.26
CA ILE A 588 116.38 22.54 11.04
C ILE A 588 115.13 21.71 11.36
N GLU A 589 115.17 20.90 12.41
CA GLU A 589 114.02 20.10 12.87
C GLU A 589 112.85 21.00 13.30
N THR A 590 113.13 22.13 13.94
CA THR A 590 112.12 23.13 14.34
C THR A 590 111.42 23.73 13.11
N SER A 591 112.18 24.15 12.09
CA SER A 591 111.59 24.68 10.84
C SER A 591 110.76 23.63 10.10
N ASN A 592 111.23 22.37 10.04
CA ASN A 592 110.44 21.27 9.46
C ASN A 592 109.16 20.97 10.25
N SER A 593 109.23 21.04 11.57
CA SER A 593 108.07 20.87 12.46
C SER A 593 107.03 21.97 12.26
N LEU A 594 107.48 23.22 12.07
CA LEU A 594 106.60 24.35 11.75
C LEU A 594 105.92 24.20 10.39
N LYS A 595 106.63 23.75 9.35
CA LYS A 595 106.02 23.45 8.04
C LYS A 595 104.92 22.38 8.17
N ASN A 596 105.17 21.35 8.96
CA ASN A 596 104.18 20.31 9.22
C ASN A 596 102.98 20.85 10.01
N LEU A 597 103.19 21.76 10.97
CA LEU A 597 102.12 22.43 11.71
C LEU A 597 101.22 23.25 10.76
N VAL A 598 101.80 24.09 9.90
CA VAL A 598 101.07 24.90 8.92
C VAL A 598 100.23 24.00 7.99
N ASN A 599 100.81 22.91 7.48
CA ASN A 599 100.08 21.95 6.65
C ASN A 599 98.89 21.31 7.38
N LYS A 600 99.05 20.96 8.67
CA LYS A 600 97.93 20.42 9.48
C LYS A 600 96.86 21.47 9.73
N ILE A 601 97.24 22.71 10.03
CA ILE A 601 96.31 23.83 10.23
C ILE A 601 95.50 24.12 8.96
N SER A 602 96.12 24.05 7.78
CA SER A 602 95.40 24.16 6.51
C SER A 602 94.34 23.07 6.32
N LYS A 603 94.58 21.85 6.81
CA LYS A 603 93.57 20.78 6.77
C LYS A 603 92.43 21.04 7.75
N VAL A 604 92.71 21.54 8.95
CA VAL A 604 91.67 21.93 9.92
C VAL A 604 90.79 23.05 9.34
N LYS A 605 91.38 23.99 8.60
CA LYS A 605 90.63 25.02 7.88
C LYS A 605 89.65 24.42 6.86
N SER A 606 90.14 23.54 5.99
CA SER A 606 89.29 22.85 5.00
C SER A 606 88.12 22.12 5.65
N TYR A 607 88.37 21.37 6.74
CA TYR A 607 87.29 20.70 7.47
C TYR A 607 86.31 21.69 8.12
N SER A 608 86.78 22.84 8.60
CA SER A 608 85.90 23.86 9.17
C SER A 608 84.96 24.44 8.10
N GLU A 609 85.47 24.69 6.89
CA GLU A 609 84.68 25.15 5.74
C GLU A 609 83.66 24.08 5.29
N GLU A 610 84.04 22.80 5.30
CA GLU A 610 83.12 21.68 5.00
C GLU A 610 81.99 21.54 6.05
N ILE A 611 82.30 21.75 7.33
CA ILE A 611 81.28 21.73 8.39
C ILE A 611 80.34 22.94 8.22
N GLU A 612 80.83 24.12 7.87
CA GLU A 612 79.99 25.29 7.59
C GLU A 612 79.03 25.04 6.41
N ALA A 613 79.50 24.40 5.34
CA ALA A 613 78.62 23.98 4.24
C ALA A 613 77.58 22.93 4.68
N SER A 614 77.97 22.01 5.58
CA SER A 614 77.05 21.00 6.11
C SER A 614 75.98 21.59 7.03
N LYS A 615 76.33 22.62 7.80
CA LYS A 615 75.40 23.41 8.64
C LYS A 615 74.29 24.03 7.79
N GLU A 616 74.60 24.63 6.64
CA GLU A 616 73.59 25.14 5.70
C GLU A 616 72.64 24.04 5.21
N GLY A 617 73.16 22.84 4.96
CA GLY A 617 72.33 21.67 4.63
C GLY A 617 71.36 21.29 5.75
N ILE A 618 71.81 21.35 7.01
CA ILE A 618 70.98 21.10 8.20
C ILE A 618 69.89 22.16 8.34
N LEU A 619 70.22 23.45 8.19
CA LEU A 619 69.24 24.54 8.27
C LEU A 619 68.14 24.41 7.22
N ASN A 620 68.49 24.03 5.99
CA ASN A 620 67.49 23.76 4.95
C ASN A 620 66.59 22.57 5.30
N ALA A 621 67.14 21.50 5.89
CA ALA A 621 66.34 20.37 6.35
C ALA A 621 65.37 20.75 7.48
N ILE A 622 65.83 21.59 8.43
CA ILE A 622 65.01 22.15 9.51
C ILE A 622 63.85 22.99 8.95
N SER A 623 64.11 23.83 7.95
CA SER A 623 63.06 24.63 7.29
C SER A 623 62.00 23.74 6.64
N ASN A 624 62.42 22.66 5.97
CA ASN A 624 61.49 21.70 5.37
C ASN A 624 60.68 20.95 6.44
N ILE A 625 61.32 20.51 7.52
CA ILE A 625 60.63 19.86 8.64
C ILE A 625 59.59 20.82 9.25
N SER A 626 59.94 22.08 9.46
CA SER A 626 59.02 23.09 9.99
C SER A 626 57.78 23.26 9.11
N ALA A 627 57.97 23.36 7.77
CA ALA A 627 56.85 23.46 6.83
C ALA A 627 55.94 22.22 6.85
N VAL A 628 56.53 21.02 6.91
CA VAL A 628 55.76 19.76 7.03
C VAL A 628 55.04 19.67 8.38
N THR A 629 55.63 20.14 9.46
CA THR A 629 55.01 20.17 10.78
C THR A 629 53.83 21.14 10.83
N GLU A 630 53.91 22.30 10.16
CA GLU A 630 52.77 23.21 10.00
C GLU A 630 51.63 22.58 9.18
N GLU A 631 51.95 21.94 8.05
CA GLU A 631 50.97 21.24 7.21
C GLU A 631 50.30 20.08 7.95
N THR A 632 51.09 19.33 8.74
CA THR A 632 50.60 18.24 9.58
C THR A 632 49.66 18.78 10.65
N SER A 633 49.98 19.92 11.26
CA SER A 633 49.13 20.56 12.27
C SER A 633 47.80 21.01 11.67
N ALA A 634 47.82 21.68 10.51
CA ALA A 634 46.61 22.07 9.80
C ALA A 634 45.74 20.87 9.39
N SER A 635 46.36 19.81 8.85
CA SER A 635 45.66 18.56 8.50
C SER A 635 45.05 17.89 9.72
N THR A 636 45.74 17.93 10.87
CA THR A 636 45.26 17.37 12.14
C THR A 636 44.03 18.13 12.65
N GLU A 637 44.01 19.47 12.53
CA GLU A 637 42.84 20.29 12.84
C GLU A 637 41.64 19.96 11.92
N GLU A 638 41.87 19.82 10.61
CA GLU A 638 40.82 19.50 9.64
C GLU A 638 40.21 18.12 9.89
N VAL A 639 41.04 17.11 10.15
CA VAL A 639 40.56 15.76 10.48
C VAL A 639 39.85 15.75 11.84
N SER A 640 40.31 16.53 12.82
CA SER A 640 39.61 16.69 14.10
C SER A 640 38.22 17.28 13.91
N ALA A 641 38.10 18.35 13.12
CA ALA A 641 36.81 18.98 12.80
C ALA A 641 35.88 18.00 12.06
N SER A 642 36.40 17.30 11.05
CA SER A 642 35.66 16.30 10.27
C SER A 642 35.19 15.14 11.14
N THR A 643 36.01 14.69 12.10
CA THR A 643 35.65 13.62 13.05
C THR A 643 34.53 14.08 13.98
N SER A 644 34.55 15.36 14.40
CA SER A 644 33.48 15.95 15.22
C SER A 644 32.15 16.03 14.44
N GLU A 645 32.18 16.48 13.19
CA GLU A 645 30.99 16.48 12.31
C GLU A 645 30.47 15.06 12.06
N GLN A 646 31.37 14.10 11.86
CA GLN A 646 31.00 12.70 11.67
C GLN A 646 30.29 12.13 12.90
N LEU A 647 30.74 12.46 14.11
CA LEU A 647 30.07 12.06 15.36
C LEU A 647 28.65 12.64 15.46
N LEU A 648 28.45 13.92 15.08
CA LEU A 648 27.12 14.54 15.01
C LEU A 648 26.23 13.84 13.98
N GLY A 649 26.78 13.49 12.82
CA GLY A 649 26.06 12.73 11.79
C GLY A 649 25.64 11.33 12.28
N ILE A 650 26.51 10.63 13.02
CA ILE A 650 26.21 9.33 13.61
C ILE A 650 25.07 9.45 14.64
N GLU A 651 25.05 10.51 15.46
CA GLU A 651 23.94 10.75 16.40
C GLU A 651 22.61 10.96 15.68
N GLN A 652 22.58 11.75 14.60
CA GLN A 652 21.36 11.92 13.80
C GLN A 652 20.87 10.61 13.16
N ILE A 653 21.78 9.78 12.65
CA ILE A 653 21.41 8.47 12.09
C ILE A 653 20.88 7.55 13.19
N THR A 654 21.47 7.60 14.39
CA THR A 654 21.01 6.84 15.55
C THR A 654 19.57 7.21 15.91
N ASP A 655 19.27 8.51 16.02
CA ASP A 655 17.90 9.01 16.31
C ASP A 655 16.90 8.58 15.23
N GLN A 656 17.30 8.62 13.96
CA GLN A 656 16.46 8.22 12.83
C GLN A 656 16.20 6.71 12.82
N ALA A 657 17.20 5.91 13.19
CA ALA A 657 17.08 4.45 13.32
C ALA A 657 16.16 4.08 14.49
N GLU A 658 16.28 4.72 15.65
CA GLU A 658 15.35 4.54 16.78
C GLU A 658 13.91 4.90 16.39
N THR A 659 13.74 6.02 15.67
CA THR A 659 12.43 6.45 15.18
C THR A 659 11.83 5.42 14.21
N SER A 660 12.63 4.90 13.28
CA SER A 660 12.21 3.87 12.31
C SER A 660 11.84 2.56 13.00
N LYS A 661 12.63 2.15 14.00
CA LYS A 661 12.33 1.00 14.86
C LYS A 661 10.99 1.17 15.57
N LYS A 662 10.77 2.31 16.22
CA LYS A 662 9.52 2.61 16.92
C LYS A 662 8.31 2.65 15.98
N LEU A 663 8.47 3.19 14.77
CA LEU A 663 7.43 3.16 13.73
C LEU A 663 7.11 1.73 13.31
N ALA A 664 8.13 0.89 13.09
CA ALA A 664 7.95 -0.52 12.75
C ALA A 664 7.27 -1.32 13.86
N GLU A 665 7.66 -1.12 15.13
CA GLU A 665 7.01 -1.73 16.30
C GLU A 665 5.54 -1.30 16.44
N ASN A 666 5.25 0.00 16.22
CA ASN A 666 3.88 0.50 16.24
C ASN A 666 3.06 -0.09 15.09
N LEU A 667 3.61 -0.17 13.88
CA LEU A 667 2.96 -0.79 12.74
C LEU A 667 2.70 -2.28 13.02
N HIS A 668 3.66 -2.98 13.61
CA HIS A 668 3.49 -4.37 14.04
C HIS A 668 2.34 -4.52 15.05
N LYS A 669 2.24 -3.63 16.05
CA LYS A 669 1.12 -3.59 17.02
C LYS A 669 -0.23 -3.32 16.35
N GLU A 670 -0.29 -2.41 15.39
CA GLU A 670 -1.52 -2.12 14.65
C GLU A 670 -1.94 -3.32 13.80
N ILE A 671 -1.00 -4.04 13.17
CA ILE A 671 -1.30 -5.26 12.41
C ILE A 671 -1.78 -6.39 13.32
N GLN A 672 -1.25 -6.51 14.55
CA GLN A 672 -1.69 -7.52 15.52
C GLN A 672 -3.17 -7.37 15.95
N LYS A 673 -3.81 -6.22 15.71
CA LYS A 673 -5.25 -6.06 15.92
C LYS A 673 -6.08 -6.89 14.94
N PHE A 674 -5.52 -7.20 13.77
CA PHE A 674 -6.15 -8.05 12.76
C PHE A 674 -5.79 -9.52 13.02
N LYS A 675 -6.80 -10.39 12.99
CA LYS A 675 -6.63 -11.84 13.09
C LYS A 675 -6.54 -12.40 11.68
N VAL A 676 -5.34 -12.80 11.28
CA VAL A 676 -5.03 -13.27 9.92
C VAL A 676 -4.82 -14.76 9.90
#